data_AF-A0A926RXE8-F1
#
_entry.id   AF-A0A926RXE8-F1
#
_cell.length_a   1.000
_cell.length_b   1.000
_cell.length_c   1.000
_cell.angle_alpha   90.00
_cell.angle_beta   90.00
_cell.angle_gamma   90.00
#
_symmetry.space_group_name_H-M   'P 1'
#
loop_
_entity.id
_entity.type
_entity.pdbx_description
1 polymer ?
#
loop_
_entity_poly.entity_id
_entity_poly.type
_entity_poly.pdbx_seq_one_letter_code
_entity_poly.pdbx_strand_id
1 'polypeptide(L)'
;MKKGIHLKKILVFPQWKQIGVGSGRQQRLLYFFSKMWNLPLILMGVLLGRAMILDQVAPFALAYLAVVYHISRKQWPVVMVSLIIGAVTIQPDLTVKIICSLFLYVVIQKIGEWMGKGQMNYAPFMVALTSLLIHIPIFWFKAFTSYQVLIAGIDILLSFILTFIFVNALPLFTMKKKRFLLRHEEMVCLVILVGSVMTGLIGLTIADISLVHLFSRYFILVVALIGGGMLGSSMGVVMGLVLSLSNPASLLQLSLLAFAGLLGGLFKEGGKIGVAIGFMMGSAILTLYDQGSTMMWMSLQESLIAVVLFLLTPQKIYAWLARYIPGTSENQDMNQDYVKRLRDVTATKVDQFRELFHELAISFREDEGKQRKEDEDHLNHFITEVMNEACVGCRRAETCWNQNVMTTYHGMMDLMARLENEPPHQRLPVPRAWSQICVRGESVMDVIRAQYGEYEKDDFWKSKMRESQRLVSEQLAGMSEIMSELASDIRREVEVLGGQEEQIHDALEELGLSIQRVDIINLEEGKVEVEVMIPHRDGLDECKKLVAPLLTEILGEPIAVYRKVINDRTEAALITLGSAQRFELKTGAATAAKGGAYVSGDSYCYMNVGTGKYAVALSDGMGNGPRAQRESSSALKLMKKLLQSGMREERAVDTINSILSLRSSDEVFATIDLAMVDLNTAEGRFMKIGSTPGFIKRGKSVIPLAASNPPIGILKDIDIDSVEMKLEPGDLIIMMTDGVYDAPRHILNKDAFMEKIIKEIVTKDPQSFADCLLERVIRQHHGQIKDDMTIVVSKVERYVPEWSTIRLPGLQRIDRSPAVV
;
A
#
# COMPACT_ATOMS: atom_id res chain seq x y z
N MET A 1 25.82 26.74 31.80
CA MET A 1 26.50 26.09 30.66
C MET A 1 25.82 26.52 29.36
N LYS A 2 26.52 27.33 28.54
CA LYS A 2 26.11 27.68 27.17
C LYS A 2 26.73 26.64 26.23
N LYS A 3 25.94 26.04 25.34
CA LYS A 3 26.42 25.53 24.04
C LYS A 3 25.34 25.73 23.00
N GLY A 4 25.69 26.48 21.95
CA GLY A 4 24.95 26.49 20.70
C GLY A 4 25.45 25.39 19.78
N ILE A 5 24.58 24.93 18.88
CA ILE A 5 24.96 24.21 17.66
C ILE A 5 24.09 24.72 16.51
N HIS A 6 24.79 24.93 15.40
CA HIS A 6 24.39 25.43 14.09
C HIS A 6 23.17 24.75 13.45
N LEU A 7 22.35 25.54 12.74
CA LEU A 7 21.71 25.12 11.49
C LEU A 7 21.50 26.34 10.58
N LYS A 8 22.50 26.55 9.71
CA LYS A 8 22.47 27.45 8.56
C LYS A 8 22.12 26.60 7.32
N LYS A 9 21.24 27.14 6.47
CA LYS A 9 20.89 26.70 5.10
C LYS A 9 20.01 25.46 4.99
N ILE A 10 18.76 25.67 4.59
CA ILE A 10 18.16 25.24 3.30
C ILE A 10 17.01 26.22 3.04
N LEU A 11 17.33 27.26 2.26
CA LEU A 11 16.39 28.21 1.67
C LEU A 11 16.58 28.04 0.17
N VAL A 12 15.83 27.15 -0.44
CA VAL A 12 15.75 27.00 -1.89
C VAL A 12 14.42 27.61 -2.32
N PHE A 13 14.47 28.88 -2.72
CA PHE A 13 13.45 29.49 -3.57
C PHE A 13 13.65 28.96 -4.99
N PRO A 14 12.63 28.39 -5.66
CA PRO A 14 12.74 28.14 -7.09
C PRO A 14 12.61 29.45 -7.87
N GLN A 15 13.41 29.51 -8.93
CA GLN A 15 13.64 30.63 -9.82
C GLN A 15 12.36 31.24 -10.39
N TRP A 16 12.15 32.53 -10.12
CA TRP A 16 11.42 33.43 -11.02
C TRP A 16 12.34 34.60 -11.35
N LYS A 17 13.23 34.37 -12.32
CA LYS A 17 14.12 35.41 -12.86
C LYS A 17 14.05 35.37 -14.38
N GLN A 18 12.89 35.71 -14.93
CA GLN A 18 12.73 36.15 -16.31
C GLN A 18 11.38 36.86 -16.41
N ILE A 19 11.41 38.19 -16.29
CA ILE A 19 10.61 39.23 -16.96
C ILE A 19 11.03 40.52 -16.25
N GLY A 20 11.92 41.27 -16.90
CA GLY A 20 12.31 42.59 -16.44
C GLY A 20 11.26 43.61 -16.86
N VAL A 21 10.53 44.17 -15.90
CA VAL A 21 9.86 45.48 -16.03
C VAL A 21 9.83 46.12 -14.64
N GLY A 22 10.30 47.36 -14.54
CA GLY A 22 10.42 48.08 -13.27
C GLY A 22 9.08 48.52 -12.68
N SER A 23 8.98 48.52 -11.34
CA SER A 23 8.38 49.61 -10.57
C SER A 23 8.48 49.32 -9.07
N GLY A 24 9.25 50.14 -8.33
CA GLY A 24 9.28 50.12 -6.86
C GLY A 24 7.92 50.41 -6.19
N ARG A 25 6.91 50.81 -6.98
CA ARG A 25 5.53 51.03 -6.54
C ARG A 25 4.72 49.73 -6.48
N GLN A 26 4.93 48.79 -7.41
CA GLN A 26 4.29 47.47 -7.34
C GLN A 26 4.86 46.58 -6.24
N GLN A 27 6.16 46.68 -5.93
CA GLN A 27 6.73 45.96 -4.78
C GLN A 27 6.24 46.48 -3.42
N ARG A 28 6.00 47.80 -3.28
CA ARG A 28 5.32 48.34 -2.09
C ARG A 28 3.86 47.93 -2.00
N LEU A 29 3.16 47.85 -3.14
CA LEU A 29 1.80 47.31 -3.21
C LEU A 29 1.77 45.81 -2.87
N LEU A 30 2.71 45.00 -3.37
CA LEU A 30 2.86 43.58 -3.02
C LEU A 30 3.22 43.39 -1.54
N TYR A 31 4.04 44.27 -0.96
CA TYR A 31 4.34 44.28 0.47
C TYR A 31 3.11 44.70 1.32
N PHE A 32 2.32 45.64 0.82
CA PHE A 32 1.02 46.03 1.39
C PHE A 32 0.00 44.89 1.31
N PHE A 33 -0.05 44.18 0.19
CA PHE A 33 -0.86 42.97 -0.03
C PHE A 33 -0.40 41.78 0.83
N SER A 34 0.90 41.63 1.15
CA SER A 34 1.35 40.60 2.10
C SER A 34 0.87 40.85 3.53
N LYS A 35 0.48 42.09 3.85
CA LYS A 35 -0.15 42.48 5.12
C LYS A 35 -1.66 42.23 5.13
N MET A 36 -2.27 41.97 3.97
CA MET A 36 -3.71 41.76 3.78
C MET A 36 -4.22 40.43 4.37
N TRP A 37 -3.33 39.47 4.64
CA TRP A 37 -3.65 38.24 5.39
C TRP A 37 -4.00 38.50 6.86
N ASN A 38 -3.71 39.69 7.39
CA ASN A 38 -3.99 40.06 8.79
C ASN A 38 -5.32 40.81 8.96
N LEU A 39 -6.01 41.17 7.86
CA LEU A 39 -7.28 41.88 7.91
C LEU A 39 -8.40 41.13 8.66
N PRO A 40 -8.59 39.79 8.51
CA PRO A 40 -9.65 39.10 9.23
C PRO A 40 -9.42 39.08 10.75
N LEU A 41 -8.18 38.92 11.21
CA LEU A 41 -7.86 38.93 12.65
C LEU A 41 -8.07 40.31 13.29
N ILE A 42 -7.77 41.38 12.54
CA ILE A 42 -7.99 42.75 13.00
C ILE A 42 -9.49 43.07 13.01
N LEU A 43 -10.23 42.66 11.98
CA LEU A 43 -11.68 42.85 11.90
C LEU A 43 -12.41 42.10 13.03
N MET A 44 -12.05 40.83 13.26
CA MET A 44 -12.54 40.04 14.40
C MET A 44 -12.20 40.72 15.73
N GLY A 45 -10.99 41.30 15.86
CA GLY A 45 -10.60 42.05 17.05
C GLY A 45 -11.49 43.26 17.32
N VAL A 46 -11.85 44.06 16.32
CA VAL A 46 -12.78 45.20 16.51
C VAL A 46 -14.17 44.72 16.95
N LEU A 47 -14.69 43.67 16.30
CA LEU A 47 -16.03 43.15 16.60
C LEU A 47 -16.09 42.46 17.97
N LEU A 48 -15.10 41.64 18.33
CA LEU A 48 -15.04 40.99 19.65
C LEU A 48 -14.78 41.99 20.78
N GLY A 49 -14.12 43.12 20.49
CA GLY A 49 -14.01 44.24 21.43
C GLY A 49 -15.35 44.93 21.69
N ARG A 50 -16.30 44.83 20.75
CA ARG A 50 -17.69 45.29 20.90
C ARG A 50 -18.64 44.23 21.51
N ALA A 51 -18.24 42.97 21.59
CA ALA A 51 -19.14 41.92 22.03
C ALA A 51 -19.36 41.99 23.55
N MET A 52 -20.61 42.17 23.98
CA MET A 52 -21.00 42.18 25.40
C MET A 52 -22.22 41.30 25.67
N ILE A 53 -22.30 40.80 26.90
CA ILE A 53 -23.36 39.96 27.45
C ILE A 53 -24.03 40.73 28.58
N LEU A 54 -25.38 40.80 28.55
CA LEU A 54 -26.22 41.48 29.55
C LEU A 54 -25.81 42.94 29.83
N ASP A 55 -25.24 43.64 28.85
CA ASP A 55 -24.72 45.02 28.93
C ASP A 55 -23.68 45.29 30.04
N GLN A 56 -23.13 44.24 30.67
CA GLN A 56 -22.25 44.38 31.85
C GLN A 56 -20.94 43.60 31.72
N VAL A 57 -20.91 42.57 30.86
CA VAL A 57 -19.81 41.60 30.82
C VAL A 57 -19.23 41.50 29.40
N ALA A 58 -17.90 41.60 29.28
CA ALA A 58 -17.18 41.55 27.99
C ALA A 58 -16.03 40.52 28.02
N PRO A 59 -16.36 39.22 28.07
CA PRO A 59 -15.38 38.13 28.25
C PRO A 59 -14.60 37.80 26.96
N PHE A 60 -15.13 38.17 25.80
CA PHE A 60 -14.59 37.83 24.49
C PHE A 60 -13.23 38.49 24.20
N ALA A 61 -13.06 39.76 24.61
CA ALA A 61 -11.86 40.53 24.34
C ALA A 61 -10.61 39.92 25.00
N LEU A 62 -10.75 39.51 26.26
CA LEU A 62 -9.68 38.90 27.05
C LEU A 62 -9.30 37.51 26.50
N ALA A 63 -10.30 36.67 26.22
CA ALA A 63 -10.12 35.34 25.65
C ALA A 63 -9.43 35.40 24.26
N TYR A 64 -9.83 36.35 23.41
CA TYR A 64 -9.27 36.53 22.07
C TYR A 64 -7.80 36.97 22.10
N LEU A 65 -7.46 37.97 22.93
CA LEU A 65 -6.08 38.43 23.06
C LEU A 65 -5.17 37.31 23.56
N ALA A 66 -5.65 36.50 24.53
CA ALA A 66 -4.87 35.42 25.11
C ALA A 66 -4.40 34.39 24.07
N VAL A 67 -5.30 33.97 23.19
CA VAL A 67 -4.99 32.98 22.15
C VAL A 67 -4.08 33.59 21.07
N VAL A 68 -4.36 34.83 20.62
CA VAL A 68 -3.53 35.51 19.62
C VAL A 68 -2.12 35.78 20.13
N TYR A 69 -1.95 36.10 21.42
CA TYR A 69 -0.66 36.34 22.04
C TYR A 69 0.31 35.17 21.84
N HIS A 70 -0.19 33.94 22.00
CA HIS A 70 0.62 32.75 21.86
C HIS A 70 0.79 32.27 20.41
N ILE A 71 -0.27 32.32 19.59
CA ILE A 71 -0.22 31.83 18.20
C ILE A 71 0.56 32.80 17.30
N SER A 72 0.34 34.11 17.47
CA SER A 72 0.87 35.16 16.60
C SER A 72 1.64 36.22 17.41
N ARG A 73 2.76 35.83 18.03
CA ARG A 73 3.60 36.67 18.91
C ARG A 73 4.01 38.04 18.35
N LYS A 74 4.04 38.22 17.02
CA LYS A 74 4.36 39.53 16.40
C LYS A 74 3.15 40.45 16.22
N GLN A 75 1.93 39.93 16.34
CA GLN A 75 0.69 40.62 15.96
C GLN A 75 -0.20 40.99 17.16
N TRP A 76 0.07 40.44 18.35
CA TRP A 76 -0.71 40.74 19.55
C TRP A 76 -0.87 42.25 19.85
N PRO A 77 0.11 43.16 19.59
CA PRO A 77 -0.10 44.58 19.87
C PRO A 77 -1.12 45.22 18.92
N VAL A 78 -1.12 44.81 17.65
CA VAL A 78 -2.07 45.30 16.65
C VAL A 78 -3.48 44.82 16.97
N VAL A 79 -3.61 43.56 17.40
CA VAL A 79 -4.89 42.99 17.83
C VAL A 79 -5.40 43.64 19.11
N MET A 80 -4.53 43.91 20.08
CA MET A 80 -4.89 44.64 21.30
C MET A 80 -5.44 46.03 20.97
N VAL A 81 -4.80 46.78 20.06
CA VAL A 81 -5.32 48.08 19.59
C VAL A 81 -6.68 47.93 18.93
N SER A 82 -6.89 46.89 18.12
CA SER A 82 -8.20 46.65 17.48
C SER A 82 -9.32 46.35 18.48
N LEU A 83 -9.03 45.59 19.54
CA LEU A 83 -9.96 45.33 20.64
C LEU A 83 -10.35 46.61 21.39
N ILE A 84 -9.38 47.49 21.63
CA ILE A 84 -9.62 48.78 22.29
C ILE A 84 -10.47 49.69 21.41
N ILE A 85 -10.18 49.75 20.10
CA ILE A 85 -11.01 50.50 19.13
C ILE A 85 -12.46 49.99 19.16
N GLY A 86 -12.66 48.68 19.24
CA GLY A 86 -13.97 48.08 19.43
C GLY A 86 -14.65 48.54 20.72
N ALA A 87 -13.96 48.40 21.86
CA ALA A 87 -14.52 48.74 23.17
C ALA A 87 -14.98 50.21 23.29
N VAL A 88 -14.19 51.15 22.73
CA VAL A 88 -14.49 52.60 22.74
C VAL A 88 -15.86 52.93 22.14
N THR A 89 -16.37 52.09 21.24
CA THR A 89 -17.60 52.36 20.50
C THR A 89 -18.89 51.96 21.21
N ILE A 90 -18.83 51.54 22.49
CA ILE A 90 -20.00 51.12 23.29
C ILE A 90 -20.22 52.04 24.48
N GLN A 91 -19.43 51.89 25.55
CA GLN A 91 -19.59 52.60 26.81
C GLN A 91 -18.22 52.88 27.46
N PRO A 92 -18.01 54.07 28.04
CA PRO A 92 -16.71 54.46 28.60
C PRO A 92 -16.31 53.65 29.84
N ASP A 93 -17.25 53.27 30.72
CA ASP A 93 -16.95 52.49 31.94
C ASP A 93 -16.43 51.08 31.59
N LEU A 94 -17.11 50.41 30.67
CA LEU A 94 -16.70 49.10 30.17
C LEU A 94 -15.37 49.16 29.41
N THR A 95 -15.12 50.25 28.66
CA THR A 95 -13.87 50.47 27.93
C THR A 95 -12.67 50.50 28.88
N VAL A 96 -12.79 51.19 30.02
CA VAL A 96 -11.72 51.23 31.03
C VAL A 96 -11.47 49.84 31.61
N LYS A 97 -12.54 49.09 31.94
CA LYS A 97 -12.43 47.69 32.42
C LYS A 97 -11.67 46.81 31.41
N ILE A 98 -11.99 46.91 30.12
CA ILE A 98 -11.34 46.13 29.04
C ILE A 98 -9.86 46.54 28.88
N ILE A 99 -9.55 47.84 28.87
CA ILE A 99 -8.14 48.30 28.75
C ILE A 99 -7.30 47.76 29.92
N CYS A 100 -7.82 47.88 31.14
CA CYS A 100 -7.15 47.37 32.33
C CYS A 100 -6.97 45.84 32.30
N SER A 101 -7.99 45.09 31.86
CA SER A 101 -7.89 43.62 31.79
C SER A 101 -6.89 43.14 30.73
N LEU A 102 -6.84 43.79 29.56
CA LEU A 102 -5.88 43.48 28.49
C LEU A 102 -4.43 43.77 28.93
N PHE A 103 -4.19 44.92 29.59
CA PHE A 103 -2.85 45.25 30.10
C PHE A 103 -2.42 44.30 31.22
N LEU A 104 -3.32 44.01 32.16
CA LEU A 104 -3.06 43.06 33.25
C LEU A 104 -2.75 41.66 32.72
N TYR A 105 -3.44 41.21 31.67
CA TYR A 105 -3.16 39.94 31.02
C TYR A 105 -1.72 39.87 30.47
N VAL A 106 -1.26 40.91 29.77
CA VAL A 106 0.11 40.96 29.23
C VAL A 106 1.16 40.89 30.35
N VAL A 107 0.91 41.56 31.48
CA VAL A 107 1.80 41.52 32.66
C VAL A 107 1.85 40.11 33.25
N ILE A 108 0.70 39.51 33.52
CA ILE A 108 0.58 38.17 34.11
C ILE A 108 1.21 37.12 33.19
N GLN A 109 1.00 37.24 31.89
CA GLN A 109 1.61 36.37 30.89
C GLN A 109 3.14 36.46 30.88
N LYS A 110 3.70 37.67 30.98
CA LYS A 110 5.16 37.88 31.04
C LYS A 110 5.77 37.32 32.32
N ILE A 111 5.05 37.38 33.44
CA ILE A 111 5.43 36.73 34.70
C ILE A 111 5.37 35.20 34.56
N GLY A 112 4.32 34.66 33.92
CA GLY A 112 4.17 33.23 33.65
C GLY A 112 5.29 32.67 32.76
N GLU A 113 5.74 33.44 31.76
CA GLU A 113 6.91 33.10 30.94
C GLU A 113 8.20 33.07 31.77
N TRP A 114 8.38 34.02 32.71
CA TRP A 114 9.53 34.04 33.62
C TRP A 114 9.55 32.83 34.57
N MET A 115 8.37 32.35 35.00
CA MET A 115 8.21 31.17 35.86
C MET A 115 8.18 29.83 35.10
N GLY A 116 8.40 29.81 33.79
CA GLY A 116 8.42 28.58 32.97
C GLY A 116 7.04 27.99 32.64
N LYS A 117 5.94 28.66 32.99
CA LYS A 117 4.55 28.22 32.73
C LYS A 117 3.89 28.90 31.52
N GLY A 118 4.67 29.50 30.62
CA GLY A 118 4.19 30.25 29.44
C GLY A 118 3.72 29.39 28.25
N GLN A 119 3.26 28.15 28.45
CA GLN A 119 2.79 27.25 27.39
C GLN A 119 1.29 27.45 27.08
N MET A 120 0.85 27.13 25.86
CA MET A 120 -0.54 27.28 25.39
C MET A 120 -1.59 26.63 26.29
N ASN A 121 -1.27 25.48 26.89
CA ASN A 121 -2.21 24.73 27.72
C ASN A 121 -2.64 25.48 28.99
N TYR A 122 -1.85 26.46 29.45
CA TYR A 122 -2.17 27.27 30.63
C TYR A 122 -2.96 28.55 30.31
N ALA A 123 -3.18 28.87 29.02
CA ALA A 123 -3.83 30.12 28.63
C ALA A 123 -5.23 30.34 29.26
N PRO A 124 -6.14 29.34 29.32
CA PRO A 124 -7.45 29.52 29.98
C PRO A 124 -7.34 29.85 31.47
N PHE A 125 -6.37 29.25 32.18
CA PHE A 125 -6.14 29.51 33.60
C PHE A 125 -5.57 30.91 33.84
N MET A 126 -4.68 31.37 32.95
CA MET A 126 -4.14 32.74 33.01
C MET A 126 -5.24 33.77 32.76
N VAL A 127 -6.15 33.50 31.81
CA VAL A 127 -7.33 34.34 31.54
C VAL A 127 -8.25 34.38 32.77
N ALA A 128 -8.57 33.25 33.36
CA ALA A 128 -9.39 33.20 34.57
C ALA A 128 -8.76 33.97 35.74
N LEU A 129 -7.45 33.84 35.95
CA LEU A 129 -6.70 34.60 36.97
C LEU A 129 -6.75 36.12 36.70
N THR A 130 -6.59 36.54 35.45
CA THR A 130 -6.69 37.96 35.08
C THR A 130 -8.09 38.52 35.27
N SER A 131 -9.12 37.74 34.95
CA SER A 131 -10.52 38.10 35.19
C SER A 131 -10.85 38.14 36.69
N LEU A 132 -10.28 37.25 37.51
CA LEU A 132 -10.43 37.32 38.96
C LEU A 132 -9.82 38.62 39.53
N LEU A 133 -8.58 38.92 39.15
CA LEU A 133 -7.83 40.07 39.68
C LEU A 133 -8.45 41.41 39.28
N ILE A 134 -9.09 41.53 38.12
CA ILE A 134 -9.77 42.77 37.72
C ILE A 134 -11.05 43.05 38.54
N HIS A 135 -11.71 42.01 39.06
CA HIS A 135 -12.93 42.19 39.87
C HIS A 135 -12.64 42.53 41.34
N ILE A 136 -11.47 42.19 41.88
CA ILE A 136 -11.10 42.48 43.28
C ILE A 136 -11.18 43.99 43.60
N PRO A 137 -10.58 44.90 42.81
CA PRO A 137 -10.72 46.35 43.04
C PRO A 137 -12.17 46.82 42.93
N ILE A 138 -12.94 46.24 42.02
CA ILE A 138 -14.35 46.61 41.81
C ILE A 138 -15.17 46.27 43.06
N PHE A 139 -14.95 45.12 43.69
CA PHE A 139 -15.59 44.73 44.95
C PHE A 139 -15.13 45.56 46.15
N TRP A 140 -13.93 46.14 46.09
CA TRP A 140 -13.42 46.98 47.16
C TRP A 140 -13.97 48.40 47.08
N PHE A 141 -14.17 48.93 45.86
CA PHE A 141 -14.70 50.28 45.63
C PHE A 141 -16.25 50.35 45.54
N LYS A 142 -16.92 49.29 45.06
CA LYS A 142 -18.39 49.18 45.04
C LYS A 142 -18.87 48.22 46.14
N ALA A 143 -20.04 48.46 46.73
CA ALA A 143 -20.58 47.65 47.83
C ALA A 143 -20.76 46.18 47.44
N PHE A 144 -20.39 45.25 48.34
CA PHE A 144 -20.48 43.81 48.15
C PHE A 144 -21.94 43.34 48.10
N THR A 145 -22.49 43.28 46.89
CA THR A 145 -23.84 42.77 46.62
C THR A 145 -23.76 41.36 46.04
N SER A 146 -24.71 40.49 46.40
CA SER A 146 -24.80 39.11 45.89
C SER A 146 -24.86 39.07 44.36
N TYR A 147 -25.52 40.06 43.74
CA TYR A 147 -25.61 40.23 42.29
C TYR A 147 -24.25 40.46 41.62
N GLN A 148 -23.39 41.33 42.18
CA GLN A 148 -22.07 41.60 41.61
C GLN A 148 -21.13 40.40 41.70
N VAL A 149 -21.23 39.62 42.79
CA VAL A 149 -20.47 38.36 42.96
C VAL A 149 -20.90 37.34 41.89
N LEU A 150 -22.20 37.21 41.66
CA LEU A 150 -22.75 36.31 40.64
C LEU A 150 -22.25 36.68 39.24
N ILE A 151 -22.32 37.97 38.86
CA ILE A 151 -21.87 38.44 37.54
C ILE A 151 -20.37 38.27 37.34
N ALA A 152 -19.55 38.57 38.35
CA ALA A 152 -18.12 38.33 38.29
C ALA A 152 -17.81 36.83 38.11
N GLY A 153 -18.55 35.96 38.80
CA GLY A 153 -18.45 34.51 38.61
C GLY A 153 -18.77 34.07 37.18
N ILE A 154 -19.82 34.63 36.58
CA ILE A 154 -20.19 34.38 35.19
C ILE A 154 -19.11 34.89 34.22
N ASP A 155 -18.56 36.09 34.42
CA ASP A 155 -17.48 36.67 33.58
C ASP A 155 -16.23 35.77 33.58
N ILE A 156 -15.80 35.30 34.77
CA ILE A 156 -14.65 34.42 34.93
C ILE A 156 -14.90 33.06 34.24
N LEU A 157 -16.07 32.45 34.48
CA LEU A 157 -16.42 31.16 33.90
C LEU A 157 -16.49 31.24 32.37
N LEU A 158 -17.15 32.26 31.83
CA LEU A 158 -17.29 32.41 30.39
C LEU A 158 -15.96 32.74 29.72
N SER A 159 -15.13 33.59 30.33
CA SER A 159 -13.78 33.89 29.84
C SER A 159 -12.91 32.63 29.77
N PHE A 160 -13.01 31.74 30.76
CA PHE A 160 -12.31 30.44 30.76
C PHE A 160 -12.77 29.54 29.61
N ILE A 161 -14.09 29.32 29.47
CA ILE A 161 -14.67 28.45 28.44
C ILE A 161 -14.38 29.00 27.03
N LEU A 162 -14.57 30.30 26.80
CA LEU A 162 -14.30 30.93 25.50
C LEU A 162 -12.83 30.83 25.11
N THR A 163 -11.91 30.93 26.07
CA THR A 163 -10.48 30.74 25.77
C THR A 163 -10.20 29.33 25.26
N PHE A 164 -10.81 28.30 25.85
CA PHE A 164 -10.69 26.91 25.36
C PHE A 164 -11.23 26.75 23.94
N ILE A 165 -12.39 27.34 23.65
CA ILE A 165 -13.01 27.32 22.33
C ILE A 165 -12.12 28.02 21.29
N PHE A 166 -11.60 29.21 21.63
CA PHE A 166 -10.76 30.00 20.73
C PHE A 166 -9.39 29.37 20.46
N VAL A 167 -8.82 28.62 21.42
CA VAL A 167 -7.59 27.84 21.22
C VAL A 167 -7.75 26.84 20.08
N ASN A 168 -8.93 26.22 19.94
CA ASN A 168 -9.21 25.26 18.86
C ASN A 168 -9.64 25.94 17.55
N ALA A 169 -10.34 27.07 17.61
CA ALA A 169 -10.90 27.73 16.42
C ALA A 169 -9.91 28.67 15.69
N LEU A 170 -9.11 29.48 16.40
CA LEU A 170 -8.23 30.49 15.80
C LEU A 170 -7.01 29.97 15.01
N PRO A 171 -6.42 28.79 15.33
CA PRO A 171 -5.40 28.19 14.48
C PRO A 171 -5.82 27.98 13.02
N LEU A 172 -7.12 27.79 12.78
CA LEU A 172 -7.69 27.57 11.44
C LEU A 172 -7.48 28.79 10.52
N PHE A 173 -7.49 30.00 11.06
CA PHE A 173 -7.30 31.25 10.31
C PHE A 173 -5.84 31.70 10.21
N THR A 174 -4.96 31.16 11.07
CA THR A 174 -3.58 31.65 11.25
C THR A 174 -2.52 30.69 10.72
N MET A 175 -2.73 29.37 10.84
CA MET A 175 -1.76 28.37 10.45
C MET A 175 -1.96 27.96 8.98
N LYS A 176 -0.92 28.12 8.15
CA LYS A 176 -0.88 27.60 6.76
C LYS A 176 -0.67 26.08 6.75
N LYS A 177 -1.62 25.30 7.26
CA LYS A 177 -1.67 23.87 6.93
C LYS A 177 -2.32 23.73 5.55
N LYS A 178 -1.67 22.98 4.65
CA LYS A 178 -2.12 22.82 3.26
C LYS A 178 -3.48 22.11 3.14
N ARG A 179 -3.95 21.39 4.16
CA ARG A 179 -5.21 20.64 4.18
C ARG A 179 -5.74 20.55 5.62
N PHE A 180 -7.03 20.86 5.82
CA PHE A 180 -7.74 20.71 7.10
C PHE A 180 -8.92 19.77 6.86
N LEU A 181 -8.90 18.60 7.48
CA LEU A 181 -10.11 17.84 7.76
C LEU A 181 -10.57 18.27 9.16
N LEU A 182 -11.56 19.15 9.20
CA LEU A 182 -12.11 19.62 10.47
C LEU A 182 -12.81 18.46 11.17
N ARG A 183 -12.45 18.24 12.44
CA ARG A 183 -13.25 17.35 13.29
C ARG A 183 -14.58 18.05 13.62
N HIS A 184 -15.61 17.26 13.92
CA HIS A 184 -16.92 17.80 14.35
C HIS A 184 -16.78 18.80 15.51
N GLU A 185 -15.88 18.54 16.47
CA GLU A 185 -15.58 19.43 17.60
C GLU A 185 -14.99 20.79 17.17
N GLU A 186 -14.06 20.78 16.20
CA GLU A 186 -13.43 22.01 15.67
C GLU A 186 -14.44 22.85 14.89
N MET A 187 -15.38 22.18 14.21
CA MET A 187 -16.47 22.83 13.48
C MET A 187 -17.45 23.52 14.44
N VAL A 188 -17.81 22.89 15.56
CA VAL A 188 -18.60 23.54 16.63
C VAL A 188 -17.85 24.73 17.22
N CYS A 189 -16.54 24.60 17.50
CA CYS A 189 -15.74 25.70 18.02
C CYS A 189 -15.66 26.89 17.04
N LEU A 190 -15.53 26.60 15.74
CA LEU A 190 -15.54 27.60 14.67
C LEU A 190 -16.87 28.37 14.63
N VAL A 191 -17.99 27.67 14.78
CA VAL A 191 -19.32 28.29 14.79
C VAL A 191 -19.49 29.20 16.00
N ILE A 192 -19.11 28.74 17.19
CA ILE A 192 -19.19 29.57 18.40
C ILE A 192 -18.32 30.83 18.24
N LEU A 193 -17.13 30.72 17.62
CA LEU A 193 -16.30 31.88 17.30
C LEU A 193 -17.01 32.84 16.33
N VAL A 194 -17.60 32.34 15.23
CA VAL A 194 -18.35 33.16 14.28
C VAL A 194 -19.54 33.85 14.97
N GLY A 195 -20.31 33.12 15.78
CA GLY A 195 -21.40 33.68 16.57
C GLY A 195 -20.95 34.77 17.53
N SER A 196 -19.82 34.56 18.20
CA SER A 196 -19.20 35.55 19.10
C SER A 196 -18.71 36.80 18.35
N VAL A 197 -18.28 36.67 17.08
CA VAL A 197 -17.94 37.82 16.24
C VAL A 197 -19.21 38.56 15.79
N MET A 198 -20.30 37.85 15.53
CA MET A 198 -21.59 38.45 15.16
C MET A 198 -22.24 39.25 16.29
N THR A 199 -22.06 38.88 17.56
CA THR A 199 -22.55 39.69 18.69
C THR A 199 -21.90 41.07 18.75
N GLY A 200 -20.71 41.25 18.18
CA GLY A 200 -20.06 42.56 18.03
C GLY A 200 -20.83 43.55 17.13
N LEU A 201 -21.76 43.06 16.31
CA LEU A 201 -22.62 43.87 15.44
C LEU A 201 -23.87 44.40 16.16
N ILE A 202 -24.09 44.00 17.43
CA ILE A 202 -25.25 44.41 18.21
C ILE A 202 -25.26 45.94 18.40
N GLY A 203 -26.44 46.53 18.23
CA GLY A 203 -26.67 47.97 18.24
C GLY A 203 -26.40 48.69 16.91
N LEU A 204 -25.97 47.97 15.85
CA LEU A 204 -25.85 48.54 14.50
C LEU A 204 -27.13 48.28 13.69
N THR A 205 -27.90 49.33 13.47
CA THR A 205 -29.08 49.32 12.59
C THR A 205 -28.84 50.18 11.35
N ILE A 206 -29.24 49.68 10.18
CA ILE A 206 -29.25 50.45 8.93
C ILE A 206 -30.69 50.49 8.45
N ALA A 207 -31.30 51.68 8.38
CA ALA A 207 -32.70 51.85 7.95
C ALA A 207 -33.67 50.88 8.67
N ASP A 208 -33.60 50.84 10.00
CA ASP A 208 -34.39 49.97 10.91
C ASP A 208 -34.16 48.46 10.79
N ILE A 209 -33.22 48.02 9.95
CA ILE A 209 -32.82 46.61 9.82
C ILE A 209 -31.62 46.33 10.72
N SER A 210 -31.69 45.29 11.54
CA SER A 210 -30.57 44.89 12.39
C SER A 210 -29.56 44.06 11.60
N LEU A 211 -28.29 44.48 11.64
CA LEU A 211 -27.24 43.76 10.91
C LEU A 211 -26.97 42.37 11.49
N VAL A 212 -27.11 42.23 12.81
CA VAL A 212 -26.88 40.95 13.51
C VAL A 212 -27.84 39.88 13.04
N HIS A 213 -29.14 40.19 12.97
CA HIS A 213 -30.16 39.22 12.57
C HIS A 213 -30.09 38.94 11.06
N LEU A 214 -29.70 39.94 10.25
CA LEU A 214 -29.45 39.73 8.83
C LEU A 214 -28.30 38.72 8.60
N PHE A 215 -27.13 38.96 9.21
CA PHE A 215 -25.95 38.11 9.01
C PHE A 215 -26.08 36.74 9.66
N SER A 216 -26.77 36.61 10.79
CA SER A 216 -27.02 35.30 11.42
C SER A 216 -27.91 34.42 10.54
N ARG A 217 -28.98 34.97 9.95
CA ARG A 217 -29.86 34.26 9.01
C ARG A 217 -29.12 33.89 7.72
N TYR A 218 -28.35 34.81 7.17
CA TYR A 218 -27.49 34.53 6.01
C TYR A 218 -26.52 33.38 6.30
N PHE A 219 -25.84 33.39 7.46
CA PHE A 219 -24.91 32.33 7.85
C PHE A 219 -25.60 30.97 7.96
N ILE A 220 -26.79 30.91 8.58
CA ILE A 220 -27.55 29.66 8.70
C ILE A 220 -27.97 29.13 7.31
N LEU A 221 -28.40 30.00 6.39
CA LEU A 221 -28.69 29.60 4.99
C LEU A 221 -27.48 28.97 4.29
N VAL A 222 -26.28 29.54 4.48
CA VAL A 222 -25.04 28.97 3.93
C VAL A 222 -24.77 27.59 4.51
N VAL A 223 -24.86 27.42 5.83
CA VAL A 223 -24.60 26.13 6.48
C VAL A 223 -25.69 25.10 6.16
N ALA A 224 -26.95 25.51 6.04
CA ALA A 224 -28.05 24.62 5.67
C ALA A 224 -27.88 24.07 4.25
N LEU A 225 -27.41 24.90 3.29
CA LEU A 225 -27.12 24.44 1.93
C LEU A 225 -25.95 23.45 1.89
N ILE A 226 -24.88 23.69 2.67
CA ILE A 226 -23.69 22.84 2.62
C ILE A 226 -23.90 21.56 3.43
N GLY A 227 -24.42 21.69 4.64
CA GLY A 227 -24.48 20.64 5.67
C GLY A 227 -25.85 20.00 5.89
N GLY A 228 -26.89 20.43 5.19
CA GLY A 228 -28.24 19.89 5.31
C GLY A 228 -28.94 20.28 6.63
N GLY A 229 -30.06 19.61 6.92
CA GLY A 229 -30.95 19.95 8.04
C GLY A 229 -30.31 19.85 9.42
N MET A 230 -29.48 18.83 9.67
CA MET A 230 -28.84 18.62 10.98
C MET A 230 -27.85 19.74 11.31
N LEU A 231 -27.00 20.11 10.35
CA LEU A 231 -26.05 21.22 10.52
C LEU A 231 -26.78 22.57 10.54
N GLY A 232 -27.78 22.79 9.67
CA GLY A 232 -28.59 24.01 9.68
C GLY A 232 -29.30 24.26 11.02
N SER A 233 -29.93 23.23 11.59
CA SER A 233 -30.62 23.30 12.89
C SER A 233 -29.66 23.53 14.05
N SER A 234 -28.58 22.73 14.15
CA SER A 234 -27.59 22.87 15.22
C SER A 234 -26.92 24.25 15.21
N MET A 235 -26.62 24.81 14.03
CA MET A 235 -26.11 26.18 13.93
C MET A 235 -27.14 27.22 14.31
N GLY A 236 -28.42 27.01 13.98
CA GLY A 236 -29.51 27.88 14.42
C GLY A 236 -29.64 27.93 15.95
N VAL A 237 -29.50 26.78 16.63
CA VAL A 237 -29.50 26.70 18.10
C VAL A 237 -28.28 27.43 18.68
N VAL A 238 -27.08 27.15 18.18
CA VAL A 238 -25.84 27.77 18.71
C VAL A 238 -25.87 29.29 18.50
N MET A 239 -26.24 29.76 17.31
CA MET A 239 -26.35 31.19 17.01
C MET A 239 -27.44 31.86 17.83
N GLY A 240 -28.62 31.25 17.94
CA GLY A 240 -29.70 31.78 18.75
C GLY A 240 -29.34 31.86 20.23
N LEU A 241 -28.59 30.88 20.76
CA LEU A 241 -28.16 30.88 22.16
C LEU A 241 -27.16 32.02 22.41
N VAL A 242 -26.17 32.17 21.53
CA VAL A 242 -25.19 33.25 21.61
C VAL A 242 -25.84 34.63 21.54
N LEU A 243 -26.88 34.80 20.71
CA LEU A 243 -27.65 36.05 20.63
C LEU A 243 -28.54 36.29 21.87
N SER A 244 -29.20 35.23 22.37
CA SER A 244 -30.06 35.31 23.56
C SER A 244 -29.33 35.72 24.84
N LEU A 245 -28.03 35.38 24.95
CA LEU A 245 -27.17 35.83 26.05
C LEU A 245 -26.94 37.35 26.04
N SER A 246 -27.01 37.99 24.88
CA SER A 246 -26.80 39.43 24.77
C SER A 246 -28.11 40.21 24.95
N ASN A 247 -29.22 39.73 24.39
CA ASN A 247 -30.53 40.35 24.56
C ASN A 247 -31.60 39.32 25.00
N PRO A 248 -32.12 39.38 26.25
CA PRO A 248 -33.13 38.43 26.73
C PRO A 248 -34.45 38.50 25.96
N ALA A 249 -34.74 39.61 25.28
CA ALA A 249 -35.91 39.74 24.39
C ALA A 249 -35.81 38.88 23.12
N SER A 250 -34.63 38.35 22.80
CA SER A 250 -34.38 37.53 21.61
C SER A 250 -34.51 36.01 21.86
N LEU A 251 -35.04 35.58 23.01
CA LEU A 251 -35.19 34.15 23.33
C LEU A 251 -36.09 33.41 22.32
N LEU A 252 -37.15 34.05 21.82
CA LEU A 252 -38.01 33.51 20.75
C LEU A 252 -37.27 33.33 19.41
N GLN A 253 -36.17 34.06 19.21
CA GLN A 253 -35.37 33.98 17.99
C GLN A 253 -34.52 32.72 17.92
N LEU A 254 -34.21 32.10 19.07
CA LEU A 254 -33.53 30.80 19.14
C LEU A 254 -34.32 29.72 18.41
N SER A 255 -35.61 29.58 18.73
CA SER A 255 -36.48 28.58 18.11
C SER A 255 -36.72 28.90 16.64
N LEU A 256 -36.87 30.19 16.28
CA LEU A 256 -37.01 30.65 14.90
C LEU A 256 -35.81 30.25 14.04
N LEU A 257 -34.59 30.57 14.47
CA LEU A 257 -33.36 30.29 13.72
C LEU A 257 -33.08 28.79 13.61
N ALA A 258 -33.32 28.03 14.68
CA ALA A 258 -33.17 26.58 14.69
C ALA A 258 -34.12 25.89 13.69
N PHE A 259 -35.40 26.26 13.73
CA PHE A 259 -36.42 25.65 12.87
C PHE A 259 -36.31 26.10 11.41
N ALA A 260 -36.03 27.37 11.16
CA ALA A 260 -35.77 27.87 9.81
C ALA A 260 -34.51 27.22 9.20
N GLY A 261 -33.46 26.99 10.01
CA GLY A 261 -32.28 26.24 9.61
C GLY A 261 -32.56 24.77 9.30
N LEU A 262 -33.41 24.11 10.08
CA LEU A 262 -33.86 22.73 9.84
C LEU A 262 -34.62 22.61 8.52
N LEU A 263 -35.68 23.41 8.34
CA LEU A 263 -36.50 23.37 7.13
C LEU A 263 -35.72 23.78 5.89
N GLY A 264 -34.87 24.82 5.99
CA GLY A 264 -33.96 25.19 4.93
C GLY A 264 -33.03 24.04 4.54
N GLY A 265 -32.46 23.33 5.51
CA GLY A 265 -31.52 22.23 5.25
C GLY A 265 -32.18 20.92 4.79
N LEU A 266 -33.45 20.68 5.11
CA LEU A 266 -34.22 19.54 4.58
C LEU A 266 -34.46 19.70 3.08
N PHE A 267 -34.71 20.93 2.61
CA PHE A 267 -34.86 21.23 1.18
C PHE A 267 -33.54 21.49 0.45
N LYS A 268 -32.41 20.99 0.97
CA LYS A 268 -31.08 21.10 0.35
C LYS A 268 -31.03 20.51 -1.07
N GLU A 269 -31.75 19.42 -1.33
CA GLU A 269 -31.81 18.76 -2.65
C GLU A 269 -32.38 19.69 -3.74
N GLY A 270 -33.26 20.64 -3.38
CA GLY A 270 -33.75 21.69 -4.28
C GLY A 270 -32.74 22.80 -4.58
N GLY A 271 -31.47 22.62 -4.19
CA GLY A 271 -30.40 23.60 -4.35
C GLY A 271 -30.67 24.91 -3.62
N LYS A 272 -30.11 26.01 -4.12
CA LYS A 272 -30.27 27.34 -3.49
C LYS A 272 -31.73 27.76 -3.33
N ILE A 273 -32.55 27.46 -4.33
CA ILE A 273 -33.95 27.88 -4.35
C ILE A 273 -34.74 27.08 -3.30
N GLY A 274 -34.51 25.76 -3.22
CA GLY A 274 -35.11 24.92 -2.19
C GLY A 274 -34.80 25.38 -0.77
N VAL A 275 -33.52 25.62 -0.47
CA VAL A 275 -33.08 26.10 0.85
C VAL A 275 -33.69 27.47 1.20
N ALA A 276 -33.73 28.39 0.24
CA ALA A 276 -34.34 29.71 0.42
C ALA A 276 -35.84 29.63 0.75
N ILE A 277 -36.58 28.80 0.02
CA ILE A 277 -38.02 28.57 0.26
C ILE A 277 -38.23 27.93 1.62
N GLY A 278 -37.48 26.87 1.96
CA GLY A 278 -37.57 26.19 3.25
C GLY A 278 -37.30 27.12 4.43
N PHE A 279 -36.29 27.98 4.31
CA PHE A 279 -35.94 28.96 5.34
C PHE A 279 -37.01 30.06 5.50
N MET A 280 -37.56 30.57 4.40
CA MET A 280 -38.67 31.54 4.43
C MET A 280 -39.93 30.92 5.04
N MET A 281 -40.24 29.67 4.70
CA MET A 281 -41.37 28.94 5.26
C MET A 281 -41.21 28.73 6.76
N GLY A 282 -40.03 28.29 7.22
CA GLY A 282 -39.74 28.13 8.65
C GLY A 282 -39.77 29.45 9.42
N SER A 283 -39.26 30.53 8.82
CA SER A 283 -39.35 31.86 9.39
C SER A 283 -40.80 32.35 9.49
N ALA A 284 -41.61 32.15 8.45
CA ALA A 284 -43.00 32.59 8.42
C ALA A 284 -43.91 31.82 9.38
N ILE A 285 -43.72 30.51 9.53
CA ILE A 285 -44.54 29.68 10.43
C ILE A 285 -44.35 30.12 11.89
N LEU A 286 -43.10 30.37 12.30
CA LEU A 286 -42.82 30.74 13.70
C LEU A 286 -43.10 32.21 14.00
N THR A 287 -43.01 33.12 13.01
CA THR A 287 -43.40 34.51 13.23
C THR A 287 -44.91 34.69 13.40
N LEU A 288 -45.75 33.76 12.93
CA LEU A 288 -47.20 33.77 13.18
C LEU A 288 -47.57 33.58 14.67
N TYR A 289 -46.68 32.97 15.46
CA TYR A 289 -46.88 32.81 16.90
C TYR A 289 -46.48 34.04 17.70
N ASP A 290 -45.82 35.02 17.08
CA ASP A 290 -45.43 36.26 17.73
C ASP A 290 -46.58 37.28 17.69
N GLN A 291 -47.07 37.72 18.85
CA GLN A 291 -48.30 38.52 18.98
C GLN A 291 -48.12 40.01 18.57
N GLY A 292 -46.94 40.40 18.06
CA GLY A 292 -46.60 41.77 17.66
C GLY A 292 -46.57 41.99 16.14
N SER A 293 -47.52 42.77 15.60
CA SER A 293 -47.64 43.03 14.15
C SER A 293 -46.45 43.78 13.53
N THR A 294 -45.76 44.64 14.30
CA THR A 294 -44.62 45.44 13.82
C THR A 294 -43.30 44.66 13.81
N MET A 295 -43.03 43.83 14.83
CA MET A 295 -41.83 42.99 14.89
C MET A 295 -41.88 41.85 13.86
N MET A 296 -43.08 41.33 13.57
CA MET A 296 -43.30 40.33 12.54
C MET A 296 -42.80 40.81 11.16
N TRP A 297 -43.15 42.04 10.78
CA TRP A 297 -42.80 42.59 9.47
C TRP A 297 -41.29 42.85 9.33
N MET A 298 -40.65 43.40 10.36
CA MET A 298 -39.19 43.61 10.36
C MET A 298 -38.42 42.29 10.26
N SER A 299 -38.85 41.27 11.01
CA SER A 299 -38.25 39.94 11.00
C SER A 299 -38.33 39.26 9.62
N LEU A 300 -39.48 39.38 8.94
CA LEU A 300 -39.65 38.87 7.58
C LEU A 300 -38.82 39.63 6.54
N GLN A 301 -38.71 40.96 6.67
CA GLN A 301 -37.86 41.77 5.79
C GLN A 301 -36.38 41.40 5.94
N GLU A 302 -35.89 41.23 7.16
CA GLU A 302 -34.52 40.77 7.42
C GLU A 302 -34.26 39.36 6.85
N SER A 303 -35.20 38.43 6.98
CA SER A 303 -35.11 37.10 6.34
C SER A 303 -35.10 37.20 4.82
N LEU A 304 -35.92 38.06 4.22
CA LEU A 304 -35.98 38.26 2.78
C LEU A 304 -34.66 38.81 2.24
N ILE A 305 -34.08 39.82 2.90
CA ILE A 305 -32.81 40.41 2.49
C ILE A 305 -31.68 39.37 2.64
N ALA A 306 -31.68 38.56 3.70
CA ALA A 306 -30.72 37.48 3.87
C ALA A 306 -30.81 36.45 2.73
N VAL A 307 -32.03 36.10 2.31
CA VAL A 307 -32.27 35.20 1.17
C VAL A 307 -31.80 35.80 -0.14
N VAL A 308 -32.05 37.09 -0.39
CA VAL A 308 -31.56 37.78 -1.60
C VAL A 308 -30.03 37.78 -1.63
N LEU A 309 -29.37 38.09 -0.51
CA LEU A 309 -27.91 38.03 -0.39
C LEU A 309 -27.37 36.62 -0.63
N PHE A 310 -28.06 35.60 -0.10
CA PHE A 310 -27.73 34.20 -0.30
C PHE A 310 -27.85 33.78 -1.78
N LEU A 311 -28.91 34.17 -2.47
CA LEU A 311 -29.08 33.84 -3.90
C LEU A 311 -28.02 34.50 -4.78
N LEU A 312 -27.66 35.76 -4.49
CA LEU A 312 -26.63 36.53 -5.20
C LEU A 312 -25.21 35.97 -5.01
N THR A 313 -24.96 35.21 -3.94
CA THR A 313 -23.62 34.70 -3.63
C THR A 313 -23.22 33.60 -4.64
N PRO A 314 -22.05 33.70 -5.32
CA PRO A 314 -21.65 32.74 -6.35
C PRO A 314 -21.53 31.29 -5.86
N GLN A 315 -21.93 30.33 -6.70
CA GLN A 315 -21.82 28.88 -6.39
C GLN A 315 -20.39 28.43 -6.04
N LYS A 316 -19.38 29.06 -6.63
CA LYS A 316 -17.96 28.77 -6.36
C LYS A 316 -17.59 28.93 -4.88
N ILE A 317 -18.24 29.85 -4.16
CA ILE A 317 -17.97 30.10 -2.74
C ILE A 317 -18.51 28.93 -1.89
N TYR A 318 -19.71 28.43 -2.22
CA TYR A 318 -20.29 27.27 -1.55
C TYR A 318 -19.46 26.01 -1.77
N ALA A 319 -19.07 25.72 -3.02
CA ALA A 319 -18.21 24.57 -3.34
C ALA A 319 -16.82 24.68 -2.71
N TRP A 320 -16.31 25.89 -2.48
CA TRP A 320 -15.05 26.10 -1.75
C TRP A 320 -15.22 25.82 -0.26
N LEU A 321 -16.30 26.31 0.37
CA LEU A 321 -16.61 26.05 1.78
C LEU A 321 -16.91 24.58 2.05
N ALA A 322 -17.64 23.92 1.15
CA ALA A 322 -18.06 22.53 1.30
C ALA A 322 -16.89 21.55 1.43
N ARG A 323 -15.76 21.82 0.74
CA ARG A 323 -14.54 21.01 0.85
C ARG A 323 -13.93 20.95 2.26
N TYR A 324 -14.23 21.92 3.12
CA TYR A 324 -13.70 21.95 4.49
C TYR A 324 -14.64 21.30 5.51
N ILE A 325 -15.90 21.05 5.15
CA ILE A 325 -16.89 20.49 6.07
C ILE A 325 -16.89 18.96 5.93
N PRO A 326 -16.72 18.20 7.03
CA PRO A 326 -16.83 16.74 7.00
C PRO A 326 -18.24 16.29 6.61
N GLY A 327 -18.35 15.24 5.79
CA GLY A 327 -19.64 14.67 5.36
C GLY A 327 -20.29 15.34 4.15
N THR A 328 -19.63 16.30 3.48
CA THR A 328 -20.07 16.81 2.17
C THR A 328 -19.54 15.92 1.04
N SER A 329 -20.26 15.87 -0.09
CA SER A 329 -19.82 15.14 -1.28
C SER A 329 -18.47 15.65 -1.79
N GLU A 330 -18.26 16.97 -1.87
CA GLU A 330 -17.00 17.53 -2.38
C GLU A 330 -15.79 17.23 -1.48
N ASN A 331 -15.99 17.01 -0.18
CA ASN A 331 -14.91 16.58 0.71
C ASN A 331 -14.62 15.07 0.59
N GLN A 332 -15.64 14.25 0.30
CA GLN A 332 -15.46 12.82 0.00
C GLN A 332 -14.66 12.64 -1.30
N ASP A 333 -15.03 13.36 -2.36
CA ASP A 333 -14.32 13.34 -3.66
C ASP A 333 -12.84 13.73 -3.49
N MET A 334 -12.57 14.81 -2.74
CA MET A 334 -11.20 15.26 -2.45
C MET A 334 -10.36 14.21 -1.70
N ASN A 335 -10.99 13.43 -0.81
CA ASN A 335 -10.29 12.37 -0.08
C ASN A 335 -10.02 11.16 -0.97
N GLN A 336 -10.97 10.78 -1.83
CA GLN A 336 -10.79 9.69 -2.80
C GLN A 336 -9.68 10.04 -3.80
N ASP A 337 -9.67 11.25 -4.35
CA ASP A 337 -8.61 11.75 -5.24
C ASP A 337 -7.22 11.68 -4.59
N TYR A 338 -7.14 11.93 -3.29
CA TYR A 338 -5.87 11.83 -2.56
C TYR A 338 -5.37 10.39 -2.47
N VAL A 339 -6.26 9.45 -2.16
CA VAL A 339 -5.91 8.02 -2.08
C VAL A 339 -5.47 7.52 -3.45
N LYS A 340 -6.18 7.87 -4.53
CA LYS A 340 -5.77 7.55 -5.91
C LYS A 340 -4.36 8.02 -6.22
N ARG A 341 -4.05 9.32 -5.98
CA ARG A 341 -2.71 9.87 -6.22
C ARG A 341 -1.61 9.20 -5.39
N LEU A 342 -1.89 8.82 -4.14
CA LEU A 342 -0.90 8.14 -3.30
C LEU A 342 -0.53 6.78 -3.89
N ARG A 343 -1.53 6.04 -4.41
CA ARG A 343 -1.34 4.76 -5.08
C ARG A 343 -0.57 4.94 -6.39
N ASP A 344 -0.92 5.93 -7.22
CA ASP A 344 -0.20 6.22 -8.47
C ASP A 344 1.28 6.53 -8.24
N VAL A 345 1.57 7.35 -7.23
CA VAL A 345 2.94 7.66 -6.83
C VAL A 345 3.67 6.40 -6.35
N THR A 346 2.98 5.51 -5.64
CA THR A 346 3.55 4.24 -5.17
C THR A 346 3.85 3.32 -6.35
N ALA A 347 2.92 3.15 -7.29
CA ALA A 347 3.12 2.36 -8.52
C ALA A 347 4.31 2.91 -9.33
N THR A 348 4.37 4.24 -9.52
CA THR A 348 5.48 4.89 -10.22
C THR A 348 6.81 4.66 -9.50
N LYS A 349 6.82 4.59 -8.16
CA LYS A 349 8.02 4.27 -7.38
C LYS A 349 8.45 2.82 -7.58
N VAL A 350 7.51 1.88 -7.63
CA VAL A 350 7.80 0.47 -7.93
C VAL A 350 8.37 0.31 -9.35
N ASP A 351 7.82 1.03 -10.33
CA ASP A 351 8.36 1.06 -11.70
C ASP A 351 9.79 1.60 -11.76
N GLN A 352 10.12 2.63 -10.98
CA GLN A 352 11.49 3.13 -10.87
C GLN A 352 12.43 2.05 -10.33
N PHE A 353 12.00 1.25 -9.35
CA PHE A 353 12.79 0.12 -8.86
C PHE A 353 12.94 -0.98 -9.92
N ARG A 354 11.87 -1.30 -10.66
CA ARG A 354 11.91 -2.24 -11.78
C ARG A 354 13.00 -1.86 -12.79
N GLU A 355 13.05 -0.59 -13.19
CA GLU A 355 14.03 -0.05 -14.14
C GLU A 355 15.46 -0.12 -13.57
N LEU A 356 15.66 0.24 -12.30
CA LEU A 356 16.96 0.11 -11.64
C LEU A 356 17.46 -1.35 -11.58
N PHE A 357 16.59 -2.30 -11.24
CA PHE A 357 16.95 -3.71 -11.21
C PHE A 357 17.25 -4.25 -12.62
N HIS A 358 16.52 -3.77 -13.64
CA HIS A 358 16.76 -4.15 -15.03
C HIS A 358 18.11 -3.61 -15.54
N GLU A 359 18.42 -2.34 -15.28
CA GLU A 359 19.71 -1.72 -15.61
C GLU A 359 20.87 -2.44 -14.92
N LEU A 360 20.72 -2.78 -13.64
CA LEU A 360 21.73 -3.56 -12.92
C LEU A 360 21.90 -4.94 -13.55
N ALA A 361 20.81 -5.64 -13.90
CA ALA A 361 20.86 -6.94 -14.55
C ALA A 361 21.64 -6.89 -15.88
N ILE A 362 21.42 -5.85 -16.69
CA ILE A 362 22.14 -5.64 -17.96
C ILE A 362 23.61 -5.29 -17.69
N SER A 363 23.90 -4.44 -16.70
CA SER A 363 25.28 -4.06 -16.37
C SER A 363 26.16 -5.23 -15.93
N PHE A 364 25.58 -6.30 -15.37
CA PHE A 364 26.31 -7.52 -15.01
C PHE A 364 26.44 -8.53 -16.18
N ARG A 365 25.76 -8.30 -17.32
CA ARG A 365 26.00 -9.06 -18.55
C ARG A 365 27.16 -8.42 -19.30
N GLU A 366 28.33 -9.03 -19.22
CA GLU A 366 29.46 -8.61 -20.05
C GLU A 366 29.20 -8.89 -21.54
N ASP A 367 29.76 -8.04 -22.39
CA ASP A 367 29.61 -8.04 -23.83
C ASP A 367 30.54 -9.09 -24.47
N GLU A 368 30.01 -10.01 -25.28
CA GLU A 368 30.78 -11.08 -25.95
C GLU A 368 31.97 -10.50 -26.76
N GLY A 369 31.84 -9.27 -27.25
CA GLY A 369 32.90 -8.56 -27.96
C GLY A 369 34.09 -8.12 -27.09
N LYS A 370 33.86 -7.80 -25.80
CA LYS A 370 34.96 -7.51 -24.85
C LYS A 370 35.70 -8.78 -24.48
N GLN A 371 34.96 -9.87 -24.31
CA GLN A 371 35.49 -11.16 -23.90
C GLN A 371 36.50 -11.71 -24.90
N ARG A 372 36.15 -11.68 -26.19
CA ARG A 372 37.04 -12.13 -27.27
C ARG A 372 38.37 -11.38 -27.30
N LYS A 373 38.33 -10.09 -26.96
CA LYS A 373 39.50 -9.22 -26.94
C LYS A 373 40.39 -9.44 -25.72
N GLU A 374 39.77 -9.64 -24.54
CA GLU A 374 40.51 -9.99 -23.33
C GLU A 374 41.20 -11.36 -23.43
N ASP A 375 40.55 -12.33 -24.07
CA ASP A 375 41.13 -13.65 -24.32
C ASP A 375 42.34 -13.58 -25.28
N GLU A 376 42.24 -12.77 -26.35
CA GLU A 376 43.36 -12.47 -27.26
C GLU A 376 44.53 -11.76 -26.54
N ASP A 377 44.23 -10.77 -25.70
CA ASP A 377 45.26 -10.02 -24.94
C ASP A 377 45.96 -10.91 -23.90
N HIS A 378 45.21 -11.78 -23.22
CA HIS A 378 45.76 -12.77 -22.28
C HIS A 378 46.68 -13.77 -22.97
N LEU A 379 46.27 -14.27 -24.14
CA LEU A 379 47.07 -15.18 -24.94
C LEU A 379 48.36 -14.51 -25.41
N ASN A 380 48.28 -13.26 -25.87
CA ASN A 380 49.45 -12.49 -26.28
C ASN A 380 50.41 -12.24 -25.10
N HIS A 381 49.88 -11.99 -23.90
CA HIS A 381 50.68 -11.86 -22.69
C HIS A 381 51.40 -13.18 -22.35
N PHE A 382 50.68 -14.31 -22.40
CA PHE A 382 51.26 -15.64 -22.18
C PHE A 382 52.44 -15.92 -23.13
N ILE A 383 52.24 -15.68 -24.43
CA ILE A 383 53.28 -15.87 -25.45
C ILE A 383 54.48 -14.94 -25.22
N THR A 384 54.23 -13.71 -24.77
CA THR A 384 55.27 -12.73 -24.44
C THR A 384 56.12 -13.18 -23.25
N GLU A 385 55.49 -13.76 -22.23
CA GLU A 385 56.21 -14.24 -21.05
C GLU A 385 57.05 -15.47 -21.33
N VAL A 386 56.52 -16.40 -22.14
CA VAL A 386 57.30 -17.54 -22.65
C VAL A 386 58.48 -17.07 -23.51
N MET A 387 58.30 -16.01 -24.32
CA MET A 387 59.40 -15.40 -25.06
C MET A 387 60.46 -14.78 -24.13
N ASN A 388 60.06 -14.07 -23.09
CA ASN A 388 60.97 -13.42 -22.14
C ASN A 388 61.79 -14.44 -21.33
N GLU A 389 61.17 -15.52 -20.84
CA GLU A 389 61.89 -16.53 -20.05
C GLU A 389 62.66 -17.54 -20.92
N ALA A 390 62.08 -18.01 -22.03
CA ALA A 390 62.64 -19.11 -22.81
C ALA A 390 63.40 -18.68 -24.08
N CYS A 391 63.20 -17.47 -24.60
CA CYS A 391 63.84 -16.99 -25.85
C CYS A 391 64.94 -15.95 -25.64
N VAL A 392 65.00 -15.29 -24.48
CA VAL A 392 66.09 -14.35 -24.14
C VAL A 392 67.44 -15.09 -24.11
N GLY A 393 68.44 -14.52 -24.77
CA GLY A 393 69.76 -15.13 -24.95
C GLY A 393 69.85 -16.25 -26.02
N CYS A 394 68.79 -16.51 -26.80
CA CYS A 394 68.86 -17.46 -27.93
C CYS A 394 69.52 -16.82 -29.15
N ARG A 395 70.44 -17.54 -29.81
CA ARG A 395 71.11 -17.09 -31.05
C ARG A 395 70.17 -16.94 -32.25
N ARG A 396 68.97 -17.54 -32.21
CA ARG A 396 67.94 -17.48 -33.27
C ARG A 396 66.71 -16.63 -32.91
N ALA A 397 66.72 -15.94 -31.77
CA ALA A 397 65.55 -15.17 -31.31
C ALA A 397 65.09 -14.13 -32.35
N GLU A 398 66.02 -13.41 -32.96
CA GLU A 398 65.72 -12.39 -33.98
C GLU A 398 65.08 -12.99 -35.23
N THR A 399 65.53 -14.17 -35.67
CA THR A 399 64.95 -14.87 -36.83
C THR A 399 63.54 -15.40 -36.53
N CYS A 400 63.32 -15.94 -35.34
CA CYS A 400 62.01 -16.45 -34.92
C CYS A 400 60.98 -15.33 -34.76
N TRP A 401 61.35 -14.22 -34.11
CA TRP A 401 60.40 -13.16 -33.73
C TRP A 401 60.36 -11.94 -34.66
N ASN A 402 61.27 -11.81 -35.65
CA ASN A 402 61.17 -10.77 -36.70
C ASN A 402 60.85 -11.33 -38.10
N GLN A 403 61.37 -12.50 -38.47
CA GLN A 403 61.20 -13.06 -39.82
C GLN A 403 60.11 -14.15 -39.88
N ASN A 404 60.04 -15.01 -38.85
CA ASN A 404 59.20 -16.21 -38.84
C ASN A 404 58.12 -16.18 -37.74
N VAL A 405 57.56 -14.99 -37.47
CA VAL A 405 56.66 -14.73 -36.34
C VAL A 405 55.46 -15.66 -36.32
N MET A 406 54.74 -15.76 -37.44
CA MET A 406 53.51 -16.56 -37.53
C MET A 406 53.76 -18.05 -37.33
N THR A 407 54.86 -18.57 -37.89
CA THR A 407 55.25 -19.98 -37.73
C THR A 407 55.67 -20.31 -36.29
N THR A 408 56.37 -19.40 -35.61
CA THR A 408 56.75 -19.58 -34.21
C THR A 408 55.53 -19.46 -33.29
N TYR A 409 54.65 -18.49 -33.55
CA TYR A 409 53.41 -18.30 -32.80
C TYR A 409 52.49 -19.52 -32.91
N HIS A 410 52.15 -19.97 -34.12
CA HIS A 410 51.31 -21.15 -34.31
C HIS A 410 51.91 -22.43 -33.73
N GLY A 411 53.23 -22.60 -33.77
CA GLY A 411 53.82 -23.79 -33.17
C GLY A 411 53.87 -23.72 -31.64
N MET A 412 53.98 -22.54 -31.01
CA MET A 412 53.76 -22.40 -29.56
C MET A 412 52.31 -22.71 -29.17
N MET A 413 51.34 -22.30 -30.01
CA MET A 413 49.93 -22.66 -29.83
C MET A 413 49.70 -24.18 -29.93
N ASP A 414 50.33 -24.86 -30.91
CA ASP A 414 50.25 -26.32 -31.04
C ASP A 414 50.85 -27.04 -29.80
N LEU A 415 51.90 -26.48 -29.20
CA LEU A 415 52.47 -27.02 -27.97
C LEU A 415 51.56 -26.82 -26.75
N MET A 416 50.91 -25.66 -26.64
CA MET A 416 49.93 -25.38 -25.60
C MET A 416 48.71 -26.31 -25.72
N ALA A 417 48.16 -26.45 -26.94
CA ALA A 417 47.03 -27.34 -27.20
C ALA A 417 47.34 -28.82 -26.89
N ARG A 418 48.59 -29.24 -27.05
CA ARG A 418 49.03 -30.59 -26.65
C ARG A 418 49.11 -30.77 -25.14
N LEU A 419 49.48 -29.72 -24.39
CA LEU A 419 49.50 -29.74 -22.93
C LEU A 419 48.09 -29.81 -22.34
N GLU A 420 47.11 -29.18 -22.98
CA GLU A 420 45.70 -29.23 -22.57
C GLU A 420 45.09 -30.64 -22.67
N ASN A 421 45.50 -31.43 -23.67
CA ASN A 421 44.93 -32.74 -23.96
C ASN A 421 45.54 -33.91 -23.17
N GLU A 422 46.58 -33.67 -22.36
CA GLU A 422 47.36 -34.72 -21.70
C GLU A 422 47.41 -34.50 -20.17
N PRO A 423 47.46 -35.58 -19.36
CA PRO A 423 47.37 -35.47 -17.91
C PRO A 423 48.57 -34.71 -17.29
N PRO A 424 48.36 -33.92 -16.22
CA PRO A 424 49.29 -32.91 -15.68
C PRO A 424 50.63 -33.44 -15.12
N HIS A 425 50.85 -34.76 -15.13
CA HIS A 425 51.99 -35.42 -14.51
C HIS A 425 52.91 -36.15 -15.50
N GLN A 426 52.63 -36.09 -16.80
CA GLN A 426 53.42 -36.77 -17.82
C GLN A 426 54.35 -35.79 -18.55
N ARG A 427 55.66 -36.10 -18.58
CA ARG A 427 56.63 -35.33 -19.39
C ARG A 427 56.41 -35.65 -20.86
N LEU A 428 55.76 -34.74 -21.57
CA LEU A 428 55.57 -34.82 -23.01
C LEU A 428 56.89 -34.58 -23.76
N PRO A 429 57.28 -35.46 -24.70
CA PRO A 429 58.41 -35.22 -25.57
C PRO A 429 58.08 -34.10 -26.58
N VAL A 430 59.06 -33.25 -26.87
CA VAL A 430 58.93 -32.18 -27.86
C VAL A 430 58.64 -32.79 -29.24
N PRO A 431 57.60 -32.36 -29.98
CA PRO A 431 57.32 -32.84 -31.32
C PRO A 431 58.51 -32.64 -32.26
N ARG A 432 58.76 -33.63 -33.13
CA ARG A 432 59.87 -33.55 -34.11
C ARG A 432 59.77 -32.32 -35.03
N ALA A 433 58.56 -31.90 -35.38
CA ALA A 433 58.31 -30.68 -36.14
C ALA A 433 58.81 -29.42 -35.40
N TRP A 434 58.63 -29.35 -34.08
CA TRP A 434 59.09 -28.22 -33.26
C TRP A 434 60.61 -28.24 -33.03
N SER A 435 61.20 -29.43 -32.90
CA SER A 435 62.67 -29.58 -32.79
C SER A 435 63.44 -29.10 -34.01
N GLN A 436 62.79 -29.00 -35.18
CA GLN A 436 63.38 -28.44 -36.41
C GLN A 436 63.34 -26.90 -36.39
N ILE A 437 62.41 -26.30 -35.66
CA ILE A 437 62.18 -24.86 -35.56
C ILE A 437 62.99 -24.26 -34.40
N CYS A 438 62.97 -24.91 -33.23
CA CYS A 438 63.58 -24.40 -32.00
C CYS A 438 64.77 -25.25 -31.53
N VAL A 439 65.91 -24.59 -31.29
CA VAL A 439 67.13 -25.22 -30.74
C VAL A 439 67.01 -25.47 -29.22
N ARG A 440 66.14 -24.71 -28.53
CA ARG A 440 65.86 -24.82 -27.08
C ARG A 440 64.46 -25.39 -26.82
N GLY A 441 64.04 -26.38 -27.60
CA GLY A 441 62.67 -26.92 -27.55
C GLY A 441 62.24 -27.43 -26.17
N GLU A 442 63.12 -28.11 -25.43
CA GLU A 442 62.81 -28.62 -24.08
C GLU A 442 62.63 -27.49 -23.06
N SER A 443 63.51 -26.48 -23.09
CA SER A 443 63.41 -25.31 -22.21
C SER A 443 62.14 -24.49 -22.48
N VAL A 444 61.73 -24.35 -23.75
CA VAL A 444 60.47 -23.70 -24.10
C VAL A 444 59.27 -24.50 -23.56
N MET A 445 59.28 -25.83 -23.68
CA MET A 445 58.20 -26.67 -23.16
C MET A 445 58.07 -26.62 -21.63
N ASP A 446 59.17 -26.55 -20.90
CA ASP A 446 59.13 -26.45 -19.43
C ASP A 446 58.61 -25.09 -18.96
N VAL A 447 58.97 -24.00 -19.64
CA VAL A 447 58.43 -22.66 -19.38
C VAL A 447 56.94 -22.59 -19.73
N ILE A 448 56.53 -23.11 -20.90
CA ILE A 448 55.11 -23.19 -21.26
C ILE A 448 54.34 -23.98 -20.21
N ARG A 449 54.86 -25.12 -19.71
CA ARG A 449 54.19 -25.90 -18.66
C ARG A 449 54.04 -25.11 -17.36
N ALA A 450 55.07 -24.38 -16.93
CA ALA A 450 55.03 -23.58 -15.71
C ALA A 450 53.99 -22.45 -15.82
N GLN A 451 54.03 -21.70 -16.94
CA GLN A 451 53.11 -20.60 -17.22
C GLN A 451 51.67 -21.08 -17.46
N TYR A 452 51.50 -22.26 -18.07
CA TYR A 452 50.18 -22.84 -18.33
C TYR A 452 49.42 -23.16 -17.04
N GLY A 453 50.13 -23.60 -15.98
CA GLY A 453 49.51 -23.84 -14.67
C GLY A 453 49.05 -22.58 -13.94
N GLU A 454 49.61 -21.41 -14.25
CA GLU A 454 49.08 -20.11 -13.79
C GLU A 454 47.89 -19.67 -14.64
N TYR A 455 48.02 -19.80 -15.97
CA TYR A 455 46.94 -19.52 -16.93
C TYR A 455 45.66 -20.32 -16.64
N GLU A 456 45.77 -21.62 -16.35
CA GLU A 456 44.63 -22.49 -16.02
C GLU A 456 43.90 -22.02 -14.75
N LYS A 457 44.64 -21.57 -13.73
CA LYS A 457 44.04 -21.04 -12.48
C LYS A 457 43.33 -19.72 -12.73
N ASP A 458 43.94 -18.83 -13.51
CA ASP A 458 43.35 -17.54 -13.85
C ASP A 458 42.10 -17.71 -14.70
N ASP A 459 42.11 -18.60 -15.70
CA ASP A 459 40.92 -18.91 -16.50
C ASP A 459 39.81 -19.54 -15.64
N PHE A 460 40.16 -20.48 -14.74
CA PHE A 460 39.20 -21.05 -13.79
C PHE A 460 38.52 -19.98 -12.92
N TRP A 461 39.30 -19.07 -12.31
CA TRP A 461 38.74 -18.00 -11.49
C TRP A 461 37.93 -16.99 -12.30
N LYS A 462 38.37 -16.65 -13.51
CA LYS A 462 37.59 -15.82 -14.45
C LYS A 462 36.27 -16.48 -14.83
N SER A 463 36.29 -17.78 -15.13
CA SER A 463 35.10 -18.57 -15.44
C SER A 463 34.12 -18.59 -14.26
N LYS A 464 34.63 -18.77 -13.03
CA LYS A 464 33.82 -18.72 -11.80
C LYS A 464 33.23 -17.34 -11.50
N MET A 465 33.99 -16.27 -11.73
CA MET A 465 33.49 -14.91 -11.55
C MET A 465 32.37 -14.59 -12.55
N ARG A 466 32.56 -14.95 -13.84
CA ARG A 466 31.55 -14.82 -14.90
C ARG A 466 30.27 -15.58 -14.56
N GLU A 467 30.39 -16.82 -14.08
CA GLU A 467 29.27 -17.63 -13.62
C GLU A 467 28.49 -16.94 -12.48
N SER A 468 29.20 -16.39 -11.49
CA SER A 468 28.58 -15.66 -10.38
C SER A 468 27.88 -14.38 -10.84
N GLN A 469 28.47 -13.63 -11.77
CA GLN A 469 27.87 -12.40 -12.32
C GLN A 469 26.62 -12.69 -13.14
N ARG A 470 26.64 -13.74 -13.97
CA ARG A 470 25.48 -14.18 -14.76
C ARG A 470 24.32 -14.59 -13.85
N LEU A 471 24.58 -15.35 -12.80
CA LEU A 471 23.57 -15.74 -11.83
C LEU A 471 22.94 -14.53 -11.14
N VAL A 472 23.75 -13.55 -10.71
CA VAL A 472 23.24 -12.30 -10.12
C VAL A 472 22.39 -11.52 -11.14
N SER A 473 22.81 -11.46 -12.41
CA SER A 473 22.03 -10.83 -13.48
C SER A 473 20.65 -11.48 -13.66
N GLU A 474 20.60 -12.82 -13.70
CA GLU A 474 19.34 -13.57 -13.85
C GLU A 474 18.41 -13.37 -12.64
N GLN A 475 18.95 -13.32 -11.42
CA GLN A 475 18.16 -13.02 -10.21
C GLN A 475 17.58 -11.60 -10.23
N LEU A 476 18.38 -10.59 -10.63
CA LEU A 476 17.92 -9.21 -10.73
C LEU A 476 16.86 -9.04 -11.84
N ALA A 477 17.01 -9.75 -12.96
CA ALA A 477 16.01 -9.80 -14.02
C ALA A 477 14.70 -10.44 -13.53
N GLY A 478 14.79 -11.56 -12.78
CA GLY A 478 13.62 -12.19 -12.16
C GLY A 478 12.89 -11.27 -11.18
N MET A 479 13.64 -10.54 -10.34
CA MET A 479 13.06 -9.53 -9.44
C MET A 479 12.38 -8.39 -10.19
N SER A 480 12.96 -7.92 -11.30
CA SER A 480 12.36 -6.88 -12.13
C SER A 480 11.00 -7.32 -12.69
N GLU A 481 10.86 -8.58 -13.13
CA GLU A 481 9.59 -9.11 -13.63
C GLU A 481 8.50 -9.12 -12.54
N ILE A 482 8.82 -9.59 -11.34
CA ILE A 482 7.89 -9.59 -10.19
C ILE A 482 7.48 -8.16 -9.83
N MET A 483 8.42 -7.20 -9.85
CA MET A 483 8.10 -5.79 -9.58
C MET A 483 7.20 -5.19 -10.67
N SER A 484 7.34 -5.64 -11.92
CA SER A 484 6.45 -5.24 -13.02
C SER A 484 5.02 -5.74 -12.80
N GLU A 485 4.86 -6.99 -12.36
CA GLU A 485 3.56 -7.58 -12.06
C GLU A 485 2.91 -6.85 -10.88
N LEU A 486 3.65 -6.62 -9.79
CA LEU A 486 3.17 -5.84 -8.64
C LEU A 486 2.78 -4.41 -9.01
N ALA A 487 3.57 -3.73 -9.85
CA ALA A 487 3.25 -2.39 -10.32
C ALA A 487 1.96 -2.39 -11.16
N SER A 488 1.74 -3.44 -11.96
CA SER A 488 0.52 -3.61 -12.75
C SER A 488 -0.71 -3.89 -11.87
N ASP A 489 -0.57 -4.70 -10.82
CA ASP A 489 -1.65 -4.99 -9.87
C ASP A 489 -2.09 -3.72 -9.11
N ILE A 490 -1.14 -2.91 -8.65
CA ILE A 490 -1.43 -1.66 -7.92
C ILE A 490 -2.23 -0.68 -8.80
N ARG A 491 -1.99 -0.67 -10.12
CA ARG A 491 -2.68 0.19 -11.10
C ARG A 491 -4.06 -0.38 -11.48
N ARG A 492 -4.16 -1.70 -11.70
CA ARG A 492 -5.40 -2.39 -12.10
C ARG A 492 -6.52 -2.25 -11.08
N GLU A 493 -6.19 -2.25 -9.79
CA GLU A 493 -7.17 -2.10 -8.70
C GLU A 493 -7.92 -0.75 -8.72
N VAL A 494 -7.49 0.24 -9.53
CA VAL A 494 -8.05 1.61 -9.51
C VAL A 494 -8.89 1.95 -10.76
N GLU A 495 -8.57 1.38 -11.93
CA GLU A 495 -9.16 1.86 -13.20
C GLU A 495 -10.47 1.16 -13.60
N VAL A 496 -10.81 -0.01 -13.06
CA VAL A 496 -11.90 -0.83 -13.63
C VAL A 496 -13.07 -1.08 -12.66
N LEU A 497 -12.88 -0.93 -11.35
CA LEU A 497 -13.73 -1.65 -10.40
C LEU A 497 -14.84 -0.82 -9.71
N GLY A 498 -14.74 0.51 -9.63
CA GLY A 498 -15.70 1.30 -8.84
C GLY A 498 -17.16 1.19 -9.33
N GLY A 499 -17.39 1.19 -10.64
CA GLY A 499 -18.74 1.03 -11.19
C GLY A 499 -19.28 -0.39 -11.07
N GLN A 500 -18.41 -1.39 -11.13
CA GLN A 500 -18.77 -2.81 -10.97
C GLN A 500 -18.98 -3.15 -9.50
N GLU A 501 -18.23 -2.54 -8.58
CA GLU A 501 -18.41 -2.62 -7.13
C GLU A 501 -19.80 -2.11 -6.74
N GLU A 502 -20.19 -0.93 -7.23
CA GLU A 502 -21.51 -0.36 -6.98
C GLU A 502 -22.63 -1.26 -7.54
N GLN A 503 -22.47 -1.77 -8.78
CA GLN A 503 -23.44 -2.70 -9.36
C GLN A 503 -23.58 -4.02 -8.60
N ILE A 504 -22.46 -4.61 -8.15
CA ILE A 504 -22.48 -5.85 -7.33
C ILE A 504 -23.08 -5.55 -5.95
N HIS A 505 -22.75 -4.42 -5.35
CA HIS A 505 -23.29 -3.98 -4.07
C HIS A 505 -24.81 -3.81 -4.14
N ASP A 506 -25.31 -3.09 -5.14
CA ASP A 506 -26.73 -2.84 -5.36
C ASP A 506 -27.50 -4.15 -5.59
N ALA A 507 -26.95 -5.05 -6.42
CA ALA A 507 -27.56 -6.36 -6.67
C ALA A 507 -27.63 -7.24 -5.39
N LEU A 508 -26.67 -7.08 -4.48
CA LEU A 508 -26.69 -7.78 -3.20
C LEU A 508 -27.68 -7.15 -2.20
N GLU A 509 -27.83 -5.83 -2.19
CA GLU A 509 -28.84 -5.14 -1.39
C GLU A 509 -30.28 -5.46 -1.87
N GLU A 510 -30.51 -5.58 -3.18
CA GLU A 510 -31.81 -5.97 -3.75
C GLU A 510 -32.28 -7.35 -3.26
N LEU A 511 -31.34 -8.25 -2.96
CA LEU A 511 -31.60 -9.56 -2.36
C LEU A 511 -31.87 -9.51 -0.84
N GLY A 512 -31.84 -8.33 -0.24
CA GLY A 512 -32.08 -8.11 1.20
C GLY A 512 -30.89 -8.47 2.09
N LEU A 513 -29.69 -8.61 1.53
CA LEU A 513 -28.47 -8.84 2.29
C LEU A 513 -27.92 -7.51 2.81
N SER A 514 -27.69 -7.42 4.12
CA SER A 514 -27.02 -6.26 4.72
C SER A 514 -25.52 -6.41 4.56
N ILE A 515 -24.96 -5.85 3.49
CA ILE A 515 -23.52 -5.89 3.22
C ILE A 515 -22.90 -4.57 3.64
N GLN A 516 -21.78 -4.61 4.37
CA GLN A 516 -21.08 -3.40 4.77
C GLN A 516 -20.23 -2.84 3.64
N ARG A 517 -19.62 -3.73 2.86
CA ARG A 517 -18.70 -3.38 1.77
C ARG A 517 -18.48 -4.56 0.83
N VAL A 518 -18.34 -4.25 -0.46
CA VAL A 518 -17.82 -5.15 -1.50
C VAL A 518 -16.53 -4.52 -2.03
N ASP A 519 -15.46 -5.30 -2.06
CA ASP A 519 -14.18 -4.90 -2.63
C ASP A 519 -13.85 -5.89 -3.74
N ILE A 520 -13.65 -5.41 -4.97
CA ILE A 520 -13.25 -6.28 -6.08
C ILE A 520 -11.73 -6.29 -6.16
N ILE A 521 -11.12 -7.48 -6.20
CA ILE A 521 -9.67 -7.63 -6.35
C ILE A 521 -9.33 -7.91 -7.82
N ASN A 522 -10.08 -8.82 -8.46
CA ASN A 522 -9.90 -9.18 -9.86
C ASN A 522 -11.21 -9.63 -10.51
N LEU A 523 -11.42 -9.29 -11.79
CA LEU A 523 -12.57 -9.71 -12.60
C LEU A 523 -12.17 -10.45 -13.90
N GLU A 524 -10.89 -10.73 -14.10
CA GLU A 524 -10.43 -11.56 -15.22
C GLU A 524 -11.10 -12.94 -15.19
N GLU A 525 -11.56 -13.42 -16.36
CA GLU A 525 -12.25 -14.70 -16.46
C GLU A 525 -11.39 -15.85 -15.91
N GLY A 526 -11.97 -16.68 -15.03
CA GLY A 526 -11.25 -17.78 -14.39
C GLY A 526 -10.31 -17.39 -13.24
N LYS A 527 -10.13 -16.08 -13.00
CA LYS A 527 -9.34 -15.51 -11.88
C LYS A 527 -10.12 -14.46 -11.09
N VAL A 528 -11.46 -14.49 -11.16
CA VAL A 528 -12.31 -13.59 -10.36
C VAL A 528 -11.98 -13.75 -8.88
N GLU A 529 -11.83 -12.62 -8.20
CA GLU A 529 -11.67 -12.54 -6.74
C GLU A 529 -12.42 -11.30 -6.22
N VAL A 530 -13.39 -11.53 -5.34
CA VAL A 530 -14.29 -10.52 -4.78
C VAL A 530 -14.35 -10.73 -3.27
N GLU A 531 -14.07 -9.69 -2.50
CA GLU A 531 -14.21 -9.69 -1.06
C GLU A 531 -15.50 -9.02 -0.63
N VAL A 532 -16.22 -9.68 0.27
CA VAL A 532 -17.49 -9.20 0.82
C VAL A 532 -17.39 -9.12 2.33
N MET A 533 -17.74 -7.96 2.89
CA MET A 533 -17.77 -7.72 4.32
C MET A 533 -19.22 -7.78 4.83
N ILE A 534 -19.50 -8.79 5.65
CA ILE A 534 -20.83 -9.01 6.24
C ILE A 534 -20.78 -8.64 7.73
N PRO A 535 -21.80 -7.95 8.28
CA PRO A 535 -21.83 -7.50 9.68
C PRO A 535 -21.91 -8.64 10.71
N HIS A 536 -22.23 -9.87 10.30
CA HIS A 536 -22.41 -11.02 11.19
C HIS A 536 -21.30 -12.05 11.04
N ARG A 537 -20.82 -12.58 12.17
CA ARG A 537 -19.77 -13.61 12.22
C ARG A 537 -20.16 -14.92 11.53
N ASP A 538 -21.44 -15.27 11.44
CA ASP A 538 -21.92 -16.54 10.88
C ASP A 538 -22.35 -16.49 9.40
N GLY A 539 -22.08 -15.39 8.70
CA GLY A 539 -22.47 -15.19 7.29
C GLY A 539 -21.80 -16.11 6.25
N LEU A 540 -21.08 -17.17 6.65
CA LEU A 540 -20.47 -18.11 5.70
C LEU A 540 -21.52 -18.85 4.87
N ASP A 541 -22.61 -19.27 5.53
CA ASP A 541 -23.70 -20.00 4.86
C ASP A 541 -24.51 -19.10 3.94
N GLU A 542 -24.74 -17.85 4.35
CA GLU A 542 -25.38 -16.82 3.52
C GLU A 542 -24.51 -16.51 2.29
N CYS A 543 -23.21 -16.32 2.48
CA CYS A 543 -22.28 -16.15 1.36
C CYS A 543 -22.28 -17.33 0.39
N LYS A 544 -22.23 -18.56 0.92
CA LYS A 544 -22.22 -19.77 0.09
C LYS A 544 -23.53 -19.98 -0.67
N LYS A 545 -24.68 -19.65 -0.08
CA LYS A 545 -26.01 -19.99 -0.63
C LYS A 545 -26.70 -18.84 -1.36
N LEU A 546 -26.32 -17.59 -1.12
CA LEU A 546 -26.97 -16.41 -1.70
C LEU A 546 -25.99 -15.56 -2.51
N VAL A 547 -24.84 -15.19 -1.93
CA VAL A 547 -23.85 -14.32 -2.58
C VAL A 547 -23.14 -15.04 -3.73
N ALA A 548 -22.68 -16.27 -3.53
CA ALA A 548 -21.93 -17.02 -4.53
C ALA A 548 -22.76 -17.35 -5.80
N PRO A 549 -24.03 -17.80 -5.69
CA PRO A 549 -24.90 -17.94 -6.86
C PRO A 549 -25.22 -16.62 -7.55
N LEU A 550 -25.41 -15.54 -6.79
CA LEU A 550 -25.66 -14.22 -7.37
C LEU A 550 -24.47 -13.75 -8.21
N LEU A 551 -23.26 -13.77 -7.63
CA LEU A 551 -22.05 -13.42 -8.36
C LEU A 551 -21.85 -14.32 -9.57
N THR A 552 -22.24 -15.60 -9.49
CA THR A 552 -22.19 -16.52 -10.63
C THR A 552 -23.09 -16.09 -11.79
N GLU A 553 -24.31 -15.61 -11.50
CA GLU A 553 -25.23 -15.09 -12.52
C GLU A 553 -24.75 -13.75 -13.09
N ILE A 554 -24.30 -12.84 -12.23
CA ILE A 554 -23.80 -11.50 -12.61
C ILE A 554 -22.55 -11.61 -13.49
N LEU A 555 -21.61 -12.45 -13.07
CA LEU A 555 -20.31 -12.60 -13.72
C LEU A 555 -20.35 -13.62 -14.86
N GLY A 556 -21.26 -14.60 -14.84
CA GLY A 556 -21.38 -15.60 -15.90
C GLY A 556 -20.38 -16.77 -15.80
N GLU A 557 -19.66 -16.89 -14.68
CA GLU A 557 -18.82 -18.05 -14.35
C GLU A 557 -19.11 -18.51 -12.91
N PRO A 558 -18.95 -19.81 -12.57
CA PRO A 558 -19.25 -20.28 -11.22
C PRO A 558 -18.28 -19.63 -10.21
N ILE A 559 -18.79 -19.13 -9.09
CA ILE A 559 -18.01 -18.44 -8.04
C ILE A 559 -18.12 -19.19 -6.70
N ALA A 560 -17.01 -19.62 -6.10
CA ALA A 560 -17.00 -20.31 -4.80
C ALA A 560 -16.41 -19.44 -3.68
N VAL A 561 -16.74 -19.79 -2.43
CA VAL A 561 -16.16 -19.15 -1.23
C VAL A 561 -14.83 -19.83 -0.88
N TYR A 562 -13.74 -19.08 -0.91
CA TYR A 562 -12.38 -19.58 -0.67
C TYR A 562 -11.94 -19.43 0.78
N ARG A 563 -12.18 -18.25 1.36
CA ARG A 563 -11.62 -17.88 2.64
C ARG A 563 -12.61 -17.06 3.46
N LYS A 564 -12.59 -17.30 4.76
CA LYS A 564 -13.24 -16.45 5.76
C LYS A 564 -12.19 -15.99 6.74
N VAL A 565 -12.04 -14.68 6.87
CA VAL A 565 -11.23 -14.07 7.91
C VAL A 565 -12.17 -13.40 8.90
N ILE A 566 -12.14 -13.87 10.14
CA ILE A 566 -12.87 -13.25 11.23
C ILE A 566 -11.89 -12.30 11.92
N ASN A 567 -12.24 -11.02 11.98
CA ASN A 567 -11.44 -10.04 12.69
C ASN A 567 -11.92 -9.99 14.14
N ASP A 568 -11.08 -10.38 15.11
CA ASP A 568 -11.47 -10.47 16.53
C ASP A 568 -11.98 -9.15 17.11
N ARG A 569 -11.62 -8.00 16.51
CA ARG A 569 -11.98 -6.65 16.97
C ARG A 569 -13.32 -6.14 16.45
N THR A 570 -13.90 -6.78 15.44
CA THR A 570 -15.18 -6.38 14.84
C THR A 570 -16.14 -7.56 14.81
N GLU A 571 -17.45 -7.31 14.81
CA GLU A 571 -18.44 -8.37 14.59
C GLU A 571 -18.57 -8.77 13.11
N ALA A 572 -17.89 -8.05 12.22
CA ALA A 572 -17.88 -8.31 10.79
C ALA A 572 -16.96 -9.48 10.39
N ALA A 573 -17.41 -10.27 9.42
CA ALA A 573 -16.64 -11.30 8.74
C ALA A 573 -16.26 -10.82 7.33
N LEU A 574 -14.98 -10.94 6.99
CA LEU A 574 -14.48 -10.75 5.63
C LEU A 574 -14.49 -12.10 4.91
N ILE A 575 -15.20 -12.19 3.80
CA ILE A 575 -15.35 -13.43 3.04
C ILE A 575 -14.83 -13.18 1.63
N THR A 576 -13.83 -13.96 1.22
CA THR A 576 -13.25 -13.92 -0.12
C THR A 576 -13.92 -14.97 -0.98
N LEU A 577 -14.58 -14.50 -2.05
CA LEU A 577 -15.20 -15.31 -3.10
C LEU A 577 -14.33 -15.23 -4.36
N GLY A 578 -14.32 -16.27 -5.17
CA GLY A 578 -13.63 -16.22 -6.44
C GLY A 578 -14.08 -17.29 -7.41
N SER A 579 -13.51 -17.32 -8.61
CA SER A 579 -13.86 -18.29 -9.65
C SER A 579 -13.80 -19.72 -9.11
N ALA A 580 -14.91 -20.45 -9.13
CA ALA A 580 -14.98 -21.83 -8.72
C ALA A 580 -14.20 -22.67 -9.73
N GLN A 581 -13.13 -23.29 -9.25
CA GLN A 581 -12.34 -24.22 -10.04
C GLN A 581 -13.24 -25.36 -10.55
N ARG A 582 -13.06 -25.77 -11.80
CA ARG A 582 -13.86 -26.85 -12.40
C ARG A 582 -13.40 -28.23 -11.95
N PHE A 583 -12.18 -28.31 -11.44
CA PHE A 583 -11.52 -29.53 -11.00
C PHE A 583 -10.91 -29.35 -9.61
N GLU A 584 -10.79 -30.44 -8.88
CA GLU A 584 -10.09 -30.51 -7.58
C GLU A 584 -9.10 -31.68 -7.62
N LEU A 585 -7.96 -31.53 -6.95
CA LEU A 585 -6.97 -32.59 -6.79
C LEU A 585 -7.00 -33.16 -5.38
N LYS A 586 -7.31 -34.46 -5.28
CA LYS A 586 -7.16 -35.22 -4.03
C LYS A 586 -5.82 -35.93 -4.03
N THR A 587 -4.97 -35.62 -3.05
CA THR A 587 -3.62 -36.17 -2.94
C THR A 587 -3.49 -37.12 -1.76
N GLY A 588 -2.77 -38.23 -1.97
CA GLY A 588 -2.34 -39.15 -0.92
C GLY A 588 -0.87 -39.50 -1.11
N ALA A 589 -0.18 -39.81 -0.02
CA ALA A 589 1.25 -40.11 -0.08
C ALA A 589 1.61 -41.25 0.88
N ALA A 590 2.58 -42.07 0.48
CA ALA A 590 3.12 -43.17 1.28
C ALA A 590 4.64 -43.11 1.24
N THR A 591 5.28 -43.20 2.41
CA THR A 591 6.74 -43.13 2.57
C THR A 591 7.25 -44.27 3.44
N ALA A 592 8.39 -44.86 3.08
CA ALA A 592 9.14 -45.79 3.89
C ALA A 592 10.64 -45.46 3.85
N ALA A 593 11.25 -45.25 5.02
CA ALA A 593 12.67 -44.96 5.09
C ALA A 593 13.52 -46.22 4.97
N LYS A 594 14.75 -46.08 4.46
CA LYS A 594 15.71 -47.18 4.36
C LYS A 594 15.88 -47.93 5.68
N GLY A 595 15.82 -49.25 5.61
CA GLY A 595 15.91 -50.13 6.78
C GLY A 595 14.78 -49.94 7.81
N GLY A 596 13.71 -49.21 7.49
CA GLY A 596 12.63 -48.90 8.43
C GLY A 596 13.01 -47.81 9.45
N ALA A 597 13.96 -46.93 9.12
CA ALA A 597 14.36 -45.83 10.00
C ALA A 597 13.24 -44.79 10.23
N TYR A 598 13.43 -43.91 11.21
CA TYR A 598 12.49 -42.80 11.48
C TYR A 598 12.58 -41.65 10.46
N VAL A 599 13.70 -41.53 9.75
CA VAL A 599 14.00 -40.39 8.87
C VAL A 599 14.32 -40.88 7.48
N SER A 600 13.53 -40.44 6.51
CA SER A 600 13.76 -40.64 5.07
C SER A 600 14.47 -39.42 4.49
N GLY A 601 15.38 -39.64 3.54
CA GLY A 601 16.03 -38.64 2.71
C GLY A 601 15.09 -37.99 1.70
N ASP A 602 14.01 -38.68 1.32
CA ASP A 602 12.96 -38.16 0.45
C ASP A 602 12.10 -37.12 1.16
N SER A 603 11.69 -36.10 0.41
CA SER A 603 10.69 -35.13 0.83
C SER A 603 9.64 -34.94 -0.26
N TYR A 604 8.41 -34.62 0.12
CA TYR A 604 7.35 -34.23 -0.81
C TYR A 604 6.55 -33.06 -0.25
N CYS A 605 5.88 -32.32 -1.13
CA CYS A 605 4.91 -31.31 -0.74
C CYS A 605 3.85 -31.13 -1.83
N TYR A 606 2.64 -30.77 -1.42
CA TYR A 606 1.58 -30.33 -2.31
C TYR A 606 1.02 -29.01 -1.82
N MET A 607 0.63 -28.13 -2.74
CA MET A 607 0.18 -26.78 -2.41
C MET A 607 -0.69 -26.17 -3.51
N ASN A 608 -1.63 -25.33 -3.10
CA ASN A 608 -2.32 -24.41 -4.02
C ASN A 608 -1.37 -23.28 -4.40
N VAL A 609 -1.29 -22.98 -5.69
CA VAL A 609 -0.51 -21.90 -6.27
C VAL A 609 -1.50 -20.89 -6.86
N GLY A 610 -1.66 -19.75 -6.18
CA GLY A 610 -2.69 -18.76 -6.50
C GLY A 610 -4.11 -19.33 -6.37
N THR A 611 -5.02 -18.81 -7.20
CA THR A 611 -6.45 -19.14 -7.19
C THR A 611 -6.86 -20.24 -8.17
N GLY A 612 -5.93 -20.81 -8.95
CA GLY A 612 -6.29 -21.71 -10.06
C GLY A 612 -5.35 -22.88 -10.34
N LYS A 613 -4.20 -22.99 -9.67
CA LYS A 613 -3.24 -24.08 -9.92
C LYS A 613 -2.98 -24.90 -8.66
N TYR A 614 -2.71 -26.19 -8.85
CA TYR A 614 -2.29 -27.11 -7.80
C TYR A 614 -0.92 -27.70 -8.15
N ALA A 615 0.04 -27.56 -7.25
CA ALA A 615 1.38 -28.11 -7.42
C ALA A 615 1.61 -29.29 -6.49
N VAL A 616 2.20 -30.36 -7.03
CA VAL A 616 2.70 -31.53 -6.29
C VAL A 616 4.16 -31.69 -6.63
N ALA A 617 5.03 -31.67 -5.62
CA ALA A 617 6.46 -31.76 -5.79
C ALA A 617 7.05 -32.87 -4.93
N LEU A 618 8.01 -33.59 -5.48
CA LEU A 618 8.76 -34.67 -4.84
C LEU A 618 10.25 -34.43 -5.07
N SER A 619 11.06 -34.65 -4.03
CA SER A 619 12.50 -34.46 -4.10
C SER A 619 13.21 -35.55 -3.31
N ASP A 620 14.13 -36.23 -3.99
CA ASP A 620 15.06 -37.17 -3.39
C ASP A 620 16.43 -36.50 -3.20
N GLY A 621 16.96 -36.59 -1.99
CA GLY A 621 18.24 -36.01 -1.61
C GLY A 621 19.31 -37.09 -1.60
N MET A 622 20.46 -36.82 -2.21
CA MET A 622 21.53 -37.82 -2.34
C MET A 622 21.97 -38.39 -0.98
N GLY A 623 21.90 -39.71 -0.84
CA GLY A 623 22.30 -40.44 0.36
C GLY A 623 21.10 -40.91 1.17
N ASN A 624 21.23 -40.97 2.50
CA ASN A 624 20.14 -41.44 3.37
C ASN A 624 20.21 -40.71 4.72
N GLY A 625 19.05 -40.54 5.38
CA GLY A 625 18.96 -39.97 6.73
C GLY A 625 18.95 -38.44 6.81
N PRO A 626 19.31 -37.85 7.97
CA PRO A 626 19.00 -36.44 8.28
C PRO A 626 19.70 -35.38 7.43
N ARG A 627 20.77 -35.74 6.70
CA ARG A 627 21.46 -34.82 5.77
C ARG A 627 20.68 -34.71 4.46
N ALA A 628 20.42 -35.83 3.82
CA ALA A 628 19.60 -35.94 2.61
C ALA A 628 18.23 -35.27 2.81
N GLN A 629 17.57 -35.54 3.95
CA GLN A 629 16.28 -34.91 4.27
C GLN A 629 16.37 -33.38 4.37
N ARG A 630 17.47 -32.85 4.94
CA ARG A 630 17.65 -31.40 5.05
C ARG A 630 17.82 -30.75 3.69
N GLU A 631 18.48 -31.43 2.77
CA GLU A 631 18.70 -30.97 1.40
C GLU A 631 17.39 -30.98 0.60
N SER A 632 16.71 -32.15 0.52
CA SER A 632 15.43 -32.31 -0.19
C SER A 632 14.34 -31.39 0.39
N SER A 633 14.20 -31.33 1.72
CA SER A 633 13.19 -30.46 2.35
C SER A 633 13.50 -28.96 2.19
N SER A 634 14.76 -28.57 2.09
CA SER A 634 15.13 -27.16 1.84
C SER A 634 14.79 -26.77 0.41
N ALA A 635 15.09 -27.63 -0.57
CA ALA A 635 14.74 -27.41 -1.97
C ALA A 635 13.23 -27.24 -2.16
N LEU A 636 12.42 -28.16 -1.60
CA LEU A 636 10.96 -28.08 -1.68
C LEU A 636 10.37 -26.87 -0.94
N LYS A 637 10.95 -26.48 0.21
CA LYS A 637 10.53 -25.26 0.92
C LYS A 637 10.80 -24.01 0.11
N LEU A 638 11.93 -23.95 -0.58
CA LEU A 638 12.28 -22.83 -1.45
C LEU A 638 11.37 -22.79 -2.68
N MET A 639 11.16 -23.94 -3.35
CA MET A 639 10.21 -24.09 -4.44
C MET A 639 8.82 -23.61 -4.09
N LYS A 640 8.30 -24.09 -2.95
CA LYS A 640 6.99 -23.68 -2.44
C LYS A 640 6.90 -22.15 -2.30
N LYS A 641 7.93 -21.50 -1.75
CA LYS A 641 7.94 -20.05 -1.59
C LYS A 641 7.96 -19.30 -2.92
N LEU A 642 8.78 -19.73 -3.88
CA LEU A 642 8.89 -19.10 -5.20
C LEU A 642 7.59 -19.21 -6.00
N LEU A 643 6.99 -20.41 -6.02
CA LEU A 643 5.69 -20.63 -6.67
C LEU A 643 4.58 -19.83 -5.98
N GLN A 644 4.55 -19.79 -4.64
CA GLN A 644 3.57 -18.98 -3.90
C GLN A 644 3.75 -17.47 -4.09
N SER A 645 4.95 -17.00 -4.47
CA SER A 645 5.18 -15.60 -4.83
C SER A 645 4.78 -15.26 -6.27
N GLY A 646 4.22 -16.21 -7.03
CA GLY A 646 3.80 -15.99 -8.42
C GLY A 646 4.91 -16.20 -9.46
N MET A 647 6.09 -16.66 -9.06
CA MET A 647 7.17 -16.95 -10.01
C MET A 647 6.76 -18.10 -10.95
N ARG A 648 7.01 -17.92 -12.26
CA ARG A 648 6.81 -18.96 -13.27
C ARG A 648 7.58 -20.23 -12.93
N GLU A 649 6.98 -21.38 -13.26
CA GLU A 649 7.45 -22.70 -12.85
C GLU A 649 8.87 -22.99 -13.36
N GLU A 650 9.15 -22.68 -14.62
CA GLU A 650 10.46 -22.91 -15.25
C GLU A 650 11.55 -22.11 -14.52
N ARG A 651 11.28 -20.82 -14.25
CA ARG A 651 12.23 -19.93 -13.56
C ARG A 651 12.42 -20.27 -12.09
N ALA A 652 11.37 -20.77 -11.44
CA ALA A 652 11.47 -21.21 -10.06
C ALA A 652 12.46 -22.38 -9.94
N VAL A 653 12.43 -23.31 -10.90
CA VAL A 653 13.41 -24.41 -10.98
C VAL A 653 14.83 -23.87 -11.22
N ASP A 654 15.03 -23.02 -12.22
CA ASP A 654 16.35 -22.46 -12.55
C ASP A 654 16.98 -21.73 -11.36
N THR A 655 16.15 -20.98 -10.63
CA THR A 655 16.56 -20.27 -9.42
C THR A 655 16.99 -21.22 -8.33
N ILE A 656 16.28 -22.34 -8.15
CA ILE A 656 16.67 -23.37 -7.17
C ILE A 656 17.96 -24.05 -7.59
N ASN A 657 18.12 -24.38 -8.88
CA ASN A 657 19.36 -24.96 -9.42
C ASN A 657 20.57 -24.07 -9.13
N SER A 658 20.41 -22.79 -9.41
CA SER A 658 21.39 -21.74 -9.13
C SER A 658 21.73 -21.61 -7.65
N ILE A 659 20.73 -21.67 -6.76
CA ILE A 659 20.96 -21.53 -5.31
C ILE A 659 21.63 -22.77 -4.74
N LEU A 660 21.25 -23.97 -5.21
CA LEU A 660 21.83 -25.22 -4.74
C LEU A 660 23.27 -25.40 -5.23
N SER A 661 23.59 -24.99 -6.46
CA SER A 661 24.98 -25.03 -6.98
C SER A 661 25.95 -24.10 -6.25
N LEU A 662 25.46 -22.98 -5.69
CA LEU A 662 26.27 -22.03 -4.93
C LEU A 662 26.53 -22.44 -3.47
N ARG A 663 25.68 -23.30 -2.89
CA ARG A 663 25.66 -23.52 -1.43
C ARG A 663 26.71 -24.51 -0.94
N SER A 664 27.32 -25.29 -1.81
CA SER A 664 28.13 -26.44 -1.39
C SER A 664 29.34 -26.66 -2.30
N SER A 665 30.51 -26.78 -1.67
CA SER A 665 31.78 -27.24 -2.25
C SER A 665 31.83 -28.75 -2.45
N ASP A 666 30.94 -29.49 -1.77
CA ASP A 666 30.70 -30.91 -1.98
C ASP A 666 29.52 -31.06 -2.95
N GLU A 667 29.60 -32.02 -3.87
CA GLU A 667 28.56 -32.46 -4.79
C GLU A 667 27.21 -32.73 -4.09
N VAL A 668 26.39 -31.71 -3.84
CA VAL A 668 25.05 -31.85 -3.25
C VAL A 668 24.03 -31.72 -4.38
N PHE A 669 23.45 -32.85 -4.75
CA PHE A 669 22.40 -32.94 -5.78
C PHE A 669 21.10 -33.39 -5.14
N ALA A 670 20.01 -32.69 -5.46
CA ALA A 670 18.66 -33.11 -5.12
C ALA A 670 17.85 -33.20 -6.41
N THR A 671 17.10 -34.27 -6.56
CA THR A 671 16.18 -34.41 -7.69
C THR A 671 14.92 -33.59 -7.41
N ILE A 672 14.26 -33.09 -8.45
CA ILE A 672 12.94 -32.47 -8.32
C ILE A 672 12.01 -33.02 -9.39
N ASP A 673 10.88 -33.58 -8.95
CA ASP A 673 9.75 -33.98 -9.78
C ASP A 673 8.57 -33.07 -9.41
N LEU A 674 8.13 -32.22 -10.34
CA LEU A 674 7.06 -31.25 -10.15
C LEU A 674 5.92 -31.53 -11.12
N ALA A 675 4.72 -31.74 -10.59
CA ALA A 675 3.47 -31.79 -11.33
C ALA A 675 2.63 -30.55 -10.98
N MET A 676 2.37 -29.71 -11.97
CA MET A 676 1.49 -28.55 -11.87
C MET A 676 0.21 -28.83 -12.64
N VAL A 677 -0.95 -28.64 -12.02
CA VAL A 677 -2.24 -28.85 -12.68
C VAL A 677 -3.09 -27.60 -12.58
N ASP A 678 -3.55 -27.12 -13.72
CA ASP A 678 -4.55 -26.07 -13.81
C ASP A 678 -5.94 -26.65 -13.46
N LEU A 679 -6.53 -26.13 -12.39
CA LEU A 679 -7.80 -26.58 -11.82
C LEU A 679 -9.02 -26.03 -12.59
N ASN A 680 -8.80 -25.15 -13.58
CA ASN A 680 -9.84 -24.64 -14.47
C ASN A 680 -9.91 -25.43 -15.78
N THR A 681 -8.77 -25.77 -16.38
CA THR A 681 -8.69 -26.44 -17.68
C THR A 681 -8.41 -27.94 -17.61
N ALA A 682 -7.94 -28.44 -16.45
CA ALA A 682 -7.34 -29.76 -16.27
C ALA A 682 -6.10 -30.00 -17.12
N GLU A 683 -5.34 -28.95 -17.46
CA GLU A 683 -4.04 -29.09 -18.09
C GLU A 683 -2.96 -29.35 -17.03
N GLY A 684 -2.23 -30.45 -17.18
CA GLY A 684 -1.10 -30.82 -16.34
C GLY A 684 0.21 -30.52 -17.04
N ARG A 685 1.12 -29.81 -16.36
CA ARG A 685 2.50 -29.60 -16.77
C ARG A 685 3.43 -30.36 -15.81
N PHE A 686 4.26 -31.23 -16.36
CA PHE A 686 5.15 -32.10 -15.60
C PHE A 686 6.61 -31.74 -15.91
N MET A 687 7.39 -31.48 -14.86
CA MET A 687 8.81 -31.16 -14.94
C MET A 687 9.58 -32.18 -14.11
N LYS A 688 10.41 -32.98 -14.77
CA LYS A 688 11.22 -34.04 -14.15
C LYS A 688 12.68 -33.68 -14.25
N ILE A 689 13.38 -33.53 -13.13
CA ILE A 689 14.76 -33.02 -13.10
C ILE A 689 15.60 -33.96 -12.25
N GLY A 690 16.37 -34.82 -12.93
CA GLY A 690 17.09 -35.92 -12.30
C GLY A 690 16.22 -36.96 -11.61
N SER A 691 14.89 -36.91 -11.78
CA SER A 691 13.92 -37.75 -11.09
C SER A 691 13.46 -38.93 -11.94
N THR A 692 12.92 -39.98 -11.31
CA THR A 692 12.39 -41.15 -12.03
C THR A 692 11.10 -40.89 -12.82
N PRO A 693 10.74 -41.77 -13.77
CA PRO A 693 9.49 -41.67 -14.50
C PRO A 693 8.26 -41.70 -13.58
N GLY A 694 7.27 -40.89 -13.91
CA GLY A 694 5.95 -40.91 -13.29
C GLY A 694 4.97 -41.70 -14.16
N PHE A 695 3.75 -41.90 -13.69
CA PHE A 695 2.71 -42.60 -14.44
C PHE A 695 1.36 -41.92 -14.28
N ILE A 696 0.56 -41.87 -15.36
CA ILE A 696 -0.85 -41.52 -15.29
C ILE A 696 -1.68 -42.77 -15.52
N LYS A 697 -2.56 -43.09 -14.57
CA LYS A 697 -3.56 -44.15 -14.74
C LYS A 697 -4.90 -43.54 -15.14
N ARG A 698 -5.30 -43.80 -16.38
CA ARG A 698 -6.61 -43.47 -16.96
C ARG A 698 -7.42 -44.74 -17.12
N GLY A 699 -8.34 -45.01 -16.20
CA GLY A 699 -9.11 -46.27 -16.19
C GLY A 699 -8.20 -47.51 -16.12
N LYS A 700 -8.06 -48.24 -17.23
CA LYS A 700 -7.18 -49.42 -17.36
C LYS A 700 -5.86 -49.14 -18.12
N SER A 701 -5.74 -48.00 -18.79
CA SER A 701 -4.49 -47.58 -19.43
C SER A 701 -3.58 -46.92 -18.40
N VAL A 702 -2.28 -47.21 -18.52
CA VAL A 702 -1.21 -46.54 -17.77
C VAL A 702 -0.31 -45.89 -18.81
N ILE A 703 -0.09 -44.60 -18.65
CA ILE A 703 0.69 -43.75 -19.55
C ILE A 703 1.96 -43.34 -18.80
N PRO A 704 3.16 -43.71 -19.26
CA PRO A 704 4.40 -43.27 -18.63
C PRO A 704 4.62 -41.77 -18.88
N LEU A 705 5.10 -41.08 -17.85
CA LEU A 705 5.56 -39.70 -17.88
C LEU A 705 7.09 -39.71 -17.70
N ALA A 706 7.83 -39.51 -18.78
CA ALA A 706 9.28 -39.40 -18.74
C ALA A 706 9.72 -38.13 -19.46
N ALA A 707 10.67 -37.41 -18.84
CA ALA A 707 11.41 -36.31 -19.47
C ALA A 707 12.89 -36.51 -19.14
N SER A 708 13.78 -36.17 -20.07
CA SER A 708 15.22 -36.46 -19.98
C SER A 708 16.01 -35.24 -19.51
N ASN A 709 15.71 -34.72 -18.29
CA ASN A 709 16.49 -33.62 -17.73
C ASN A 709 17.50 -34.13 -16.67
N PRO A 710 18.77 -33.70 -16.70
CA PRO A 710 19.76 -34.05 -15.70
C PRO A 710 19.39 -33.53 -14.29
N PRO A 711 19.92 -34.14 -13.20
CA PRO A 711 19.67 -33.67 -11.83
C PRO A 711 20.13 -32.24 -11.56
N ILE A 712 19.42 -31.58 -10.65
CA ILE A 712 19.72 -30.21 -10.21
C ILE A 712 21.05 -30.18 -9.46
N GLY A 713 21.90 -29.22 -9.82
CA GLY A 713 23.20 -28.94 -9.23
C GLY A 713 24.40 -29.45 -10.06
N ILE A 714 24.20 -30.33 -11.05
CA ILE A 714 25.30 -30.94 -11.83
C ILE A 714 25.71 -30.09 -13.04
N LEU A 715 24.73 -29.55 -13.79
CA LEU A 715 24.95 -28.82 -15.04
C LEU A 715 24.40 -27.39 -14.97
N LYS A 716 25.13 -26.46 -15.59
CA LYS A 716 24.94 -24.99 -15.46
C LYS A 716 23.82 -24.44 -16.33
N ASP A 717 23.50 -25.10 -17.44
CA ASP A 717 22.36 -24.79 -18.31
C ASP A 717 21.58 -26.09 -18.52
N ILE A 718 20.39 -26.20 -17.92
CA ILE A 718 19.46 -27.31 -18.14
C ILE A 718 18.30 -26.72 -18.92
N ASP A 719 18.15 -27.07 -20.20
CA ASP A 719 16.88 -26.85 -20.89
C ASP A 719 15.86 -27.80 -20.24
N ILE A 720 15.01 -27.25 -19.38
CA ILE A 720 14.00 -28.04 -18.68
C ILE A 720 12.88 -28.35 -19.67
N ASP A 721 12.91 -29.55 -20.23
CA ASP A 721 11.78 -30.04 -21.00
C ASP A 721 10.60 -30.28 -20.06
N SER A 722 9.49 -29.60 -20.35
CA SER A 722 8.21 -29.80 -19.67
C SER A 722 7.28 -30.64 -20.55
N VAL A 723 6.60 -31.60 -19.93
CA VAL A 723 5.59 -32.42 -20.60
C VAL A 723 4.22 -31.85 -20.27
N GLU A 724 3.51 -31.37 -21.28
CA GLU A 724 2.14 -30.87 -21.13
C GLU A 724 1.14 -31.96 -21.55
N MET A 725 0.13 -32.20 -20.72
CA MET A 725 -0.91 -33.19 -20.99
C MET A 725 -2.25 -32.75 -20.43
N LYS A 726 -3.32 -32.99 -21.20
CA LYS A 726 -4.69 -32.77 -20.74
C LYS A 726 -5.19 -33.96 -19.92
N LEU A 727 -5.57 -33.69 -18.68
CA LEU A 727 -6.07 -34.65 -17.71
C LEU A 727 -7.59 -34.75 -17.80
N GLU A 728 -8.11 -35.94 -17.48
CA GLU A 728 -9.55 -36.22 -17.44
C GLU A 728 -10.00 -36.49 -15.99
N PRO A 729 -11.28 -36.20 -15.65
CA PRO A 729 -11.85 -36.59 -14.37
C PRO A 729 -11.68 -38.09 -14.09
N GLY A 730 -11.07 -38.41 -12.94
CA GLY A 730 -10.76 -39.77 -12.51
C GLY A 730 -9.34 -40.24 -12.84
N ASP A 731 -8.55 -39.44 -13.57
CA ASP A 731 -7.13 -39.72 -13.79
C ASP A 731 -6.36 -39.69 -12.47
N LEU A 732 -5.45 -40.64 -12.30
CA LEU A 732 -4.51 -40.73 -11.18
C LEU A 732 -3.10 -40.43 -11.67
N ILE A 733 -2.54 -39.32 -11.20
CA ILE A 733 -1.14 -38.94 -11.38
C ILE A 733 -0.33 -39.64 -10.28
N ILE A 734 0.68 -40.42 -10.65
CA ILE A 734 1.50 -41.22 -9.75
C ILE A 734 2.95 -40.76 -9.92
N MET A 735 3.52 -40.22 -8.85
CA MET A 735 4.91 -39.78 -8.75
C MET A 735 5.62 -40.65 -7.72
N MET A 736 6.89 -40.96 -7.95
CA MET A 736 7.67 -41.81 -7.05
C MET A 736 9.17 -41.52 -7.11
N THR A 737 9.89 -41.91 -6.06
CA THR A 737 11.36 -41.83 -6.00
C THR A 737 12.01 -43.09 -6.57
N ASP A 738 13.32 -43.02 -6.78
CA ASP A 738 14.14 -44.11 -7.30
C ASP A 738 14.10 -45.35 -6.40
N GLY A 739 14.01 -45.19 -5.09
CA GLY A 739 13.85 -46.33 -4.18
C GLY A 739 12.61 -47.19 -4.47
N VAL A 740 11.57 -46.64 -5.14
CA VAL A 740 10.38 -47.38 -5.58
C VAL A 740 10.56 -47.92 -7.00
N TYR A 741 11.01 -47.07 -7.93
CA TYR A 741 11.13 -47.43 -9.35
C TYR A 741 12.28 -48.43 -9.61
N ASP A 742 13.39 -48.28 -8.89
CA ASP A 742 14.60 -49.11 -8.99
C ASP A 742 14.65 -50.26 -7.99
N ALA A 743 13.64 -50.40 -7.13
CA ALA A 743 13.46 -51.55 -6.26
C ALA A 743 13.64 -52.89 -7.01
N PRO A 744 12.91 -53.19 -8.11
CA PRO A 744 13.01 -54.47 -8.82
C PRO A 744 14.31 -54.65 -9.62
N ARG A 745 15.45 -54.81 -8.94
CA ARG A 745 16.80 -54.92 -9.54
C ARG A 745 17.00 -56.08 -10.53
N HIS A 746 16.16 -57.12 -10.47
CA HIS A 746 16.29 -58.31 -11.33
C HIS A 746 15.41 -58.25 -12.60
N ILE A 747 14.68 -57.16 -12.81
CA ILE A 747 13.78 -57.00 -13.94
C ILE A 747 14.43 -56.09 -14.98
N LEU A 748 14.57 -56.59 -16.22
CA LEU A 748 15.18 -55.85 -17.34
C LEU A 748 14.29 -54.69 -17.83
N ASN A 749 12.96 -54.87 -17.82
CA ASN A 749 12.00 -53.84 -18.23
C ASN A 749 11.20 -53.35 -17.01
N LYS A 750 11.70 -52.30 -16.36
CA LYS A 750 11.11 -51.69 -15.16
C LYS A 750 9.78 -51.01 -15.46
N ASP A 751 9.66 -50.33 -16.61
CA ASP A 751 8.43 -49.67 -17.05
C ASP A 751 7.25 -50.65 -17.15
N ALA A 752 7.44 -51.77 -17.86
CA ALA A 752 6.41 -52.78 -18.03
C ALA A 752 5.99 -53.43 -16.70
N PHE A 753 6.91 -53.55 -15.75
CA PHE A 753 6.63 -54.06 -14.42
C PHE A 753 5.78 -53.08 -13.60
N MET A 754 6.17 -51.80 -13.58
CA MET A 754 5.42 -50.76 -12.87
C MET A 754 4.03 -50.58 -13.47
N GLU A 755 3.92 -50.55 -14.80
CA GLU A 755 2.62 -50.52 -15.48
C GLU A 755 1.71 -51.68 -15.05
N LYS A 756 2.26 -52.89 -14.96
CA LYS A 756 1.48 -54.08 -14.56
C LYS A 756 0.95 -53.93 -13.14
N ILE A 757 1.79 -53.54 -12.19
CA ILE A 757 1.38 -53.36 -10.79
C ILE A 757 0.31 -52.27 -10.68
N ILE A 758 0.52 -51.13 -11.34
CA ILE A 758 -0.41 -49.98 -11.35
C ILE A 758 -1.76 -50.39 -11.97
N LYS A 759 -1.76 -51.20 -13.04
CA LYS A 759 -2.98 -51.75 -13.66
C LYS A 759 -3.79 -52.62 -12.69
N GLU A 760 -3.11 -53.44 -11.89
CA GLU A 760 -3.73 -54.39 -10.96
C GLU A 760 -4.31 -53.76 -9.67
N ILE A 761 -3.99 -52.51 -9.35
CA ILE A 761 -4.56 -51.83 -8.17
C ILE A 761 -5.99 -51.37 -8.49
N VAL A 762 -6.99 -51.80 -7.72
CA VAL A 762 -8.42 -51.51 -8.00
C VAL A 762 -8.91 -50.24 -7.32
N THR A 763 -8.33 -49.86 -6.18
CA THR A 763 -8.77 -48.68 -5.43
C THR A 763 -8.61 -47.40 -6.26
N LYS A 764 -9.55 -46.46 -6.07
CA LYS A 764 -9.54 -45.12 -6.66
C LYS A 764 -9.25 -44.02 -5.64
N ASP A 765 -9.07 -44.41 -4.37
CA ASP A 765 -8.70 -43.50 -3.31
C ASP A 765 -7.17 -43.27 -3.36
N PRO A 766 -6.68 -42.01 -3.48
CA PRO A 766 -5.25 -41.73 -3.66
C PRO A 766 -4.37 -42.28 -2.54
N GLN A 767 -4.80 -42.14 -1.29
CA GLN A 767 -4.02 -42.59 -0.13
C GLN A 767 -3.92 -44.11 -0.11
N SER A 768 -5.07 -44.79 -0.22
CA SER A 768 -5.12 -46.25 -0.30
C SER A 768 -4.33 -46.79 -1.50
N PHE A 769 -4.31 -46.06 -2.61
CA PHE A 769 -3.55 -46.43 -3.80
C PHE A 769 -2.04 -46.37 -3.53
N ALA A 770 -1.57 -45.28 -2.92
CA ALA A 770 -0.17 -45.09 -2.55
C ALA A 770 0.30 -46.21 -1.60
N ASP A 771 -0.49 -46.50 -0.56
CA ASP A 771 -0.20 -47.56 0.42
C ASP A 771 -0.14 -48.94 -0.25
N CYS A 772 -1.10 -49.27 -1.10
CA CYS A 772 -1.12 -50.54 -1.84
C CYS A 772 0.08 -50.69 -2.78
N LEU A 773 0.48 -49.62 -3.47
CA LEU A 773 1.61 -49.64 -4.38
C LEU A 773 2.92 -49.84 -3.61
N LEU A 774 3.11 -49.09 -2.52
CA LEU A 774 4.29 -49.21 -1.64
C LEU A 774 4.40 -50.62 -1.04
N GLU A 775 3.30 -51.16 -0.51
CA GLU A 775 3.27 -52.50 0.08
C GLU A 775 3.64 -53.59 -0.95
N ARG A 776 3.12 -53.49 -2.19
CA ARG A 776 3.46 -54.44 -3.26
C ARG A 776 4.94 -54.41 -3.62
N VAL A 777 5.55 -53.23 -3.67
CA VAL A 777 6.99 -53.06 -3.93
C VAL A 777 7.82 -53.67 -2.78
N ILE A 778 7.45 -53.41 -1.53
CA ILE A 778 8.13 -53.98 -0.35
C ILE A 778 8.02 -55.52 -0.30
N ARG A 779 6.84 -56.07 -0.60
CA ARG A 779 6.61 -57.53 -0.64
C ARG A 779 7.49 -58.23 -1.67
N GLN A 780 7.78 -57.58 -2.79
CA GLN A 780 8.68 -58.10 -3.83
C GLN A 780 10.13 -58.28 -3.32
N HIS A 781 10.52 -57.54 -2.26
CA HIS A 781 11.83 -57.62 -1.61
C HIS A 781 11.82 -58.40 -0.29
N HIS A 782 10.83 -59.28 -0.07
CA HIS A 782 10.70 -60.04 1.17
C HIS A 782 10.68 -59.14 2.43
N GLY A 783 10.15 -57.92 2.31
CA GLY A 783 10.08 -56.96 3.42
C GLY A 783 11.34 -56.11 3.66
N GLN A 784 12.37 -56.21 2.82
CA GLN A 784 13.58 -55.39 2.96
C GLN A 784 13.48 -54.07 2.20
N ILE A 785 13.73 -52.96 2.89
CA ILE A 785 13.76 -51.60 2.33
C ILE A 785 15.22 -51.18 2.12
N LYS A 786 15.69 -51.21 0.87
CA LYS A 786 17.10 -50.95 0.52
C LYS A 786 17.44 -49.47 0.31
N ASP A 787 16.44 -48.66 0.00
CA ASP A 787 16.53 -47.20 -0.11
C ASP A 787 15.24 -46.55 0.37
N ASP A 788 15.29 -45.22 0.51
CA ASP A 788 14.13 -44.40 0.80
C ASP A 788 13.09 -44.52 -0.32
N MET A 789 11.85 -44.83 0.06
CA MET A 789 10.74 -45.07 -0.87
C MET A 789 9.63 -44.07 -0.60
N THR A 790 9.32 -43.22 -1.58
CA THR A 790 8.20 -42.28 -1.49
C THR A 790 7.33 -42.34 -2.74
N ILE A 791 6.02 -42.37 -2.53
CA ILE A 791 5.00 -42.38 -3.59
C ILE A 791 3.98 -41.29 -3.27
N VAL A 792 3.67 -40.46 -4.27
CA VAL A 792 2.61 -39.47 -4.20
C VAL A 792 1.61 -39.73 -5.32
N VAL A 793 0.34 -39.85 -4.95
CA VAL A 793 -0.76 -40.11 -5.87
C VAL A 793 -1.74 -38.96 -5.81
N SER A 794 -2.10 -38.39 -6.96
CA SER A 794 -3.01 -37.27 -7.06
C SER A 794 -4.14 -37.61 -8.04
N LYS A 795 -5.39 -37.49 -7.59
CA LYS A 795 -6.57 -37.77 -8.39
C LYS A 795 -7.25 -36.49 -8.82
N VAL A 796 -7.49 -36.35 -10.12
CA VAL A 796 -8.30 -35.26 -10.67
C VAL A 796 -9.78 -35.61 -10.51
N GLU A 797 -10.55 -34.79 -9.81
CA GLU A 797 -12.01 -34.90 -9.72
C GLU A 797 -12.66 -33.64 -10.29
N ARG A 798 -13.90 -33.78 -10.79
CA ARG A 798 -14.67 -32.62 -11.20
C ARG A 798 -15.25 -31.95 -9.95
N TYR A 799 -14.91 -30.69 -9.73
CA TYR A 799 -15.48 -29.91 -8.64
C TYR A 799 -16.86 -29.40 -9.07
N VAL A 800 -17.88 -29.76 -8.31
CA VAL A 800 -19.24 -29.26 -8.49
C VAL A 800 -19.60 -28.54 -7.19
N PRO A 801 -19.67 -27.19 -7.18
CA PRO A 801 -20.03 -26.48 -5.97
C PRO A 801 -21.46 -26.86 -5.55
N GLU A 802 -21.68 -27.04 -4.25
CA GLU A 802 -22.94 -27.54 -3.67
C GLU A 802 -24.17 -26.71 -4.09
N TRP A 803 -23.99 -25.41 -4.36
CA TRP A 803 -25.04 -24.46 -4.73
C TRP A 803 -25.24 -24.29 -6.25
N SER A 804 -24.46 -24.98 -7.10
CA SER A 804 -24.56 -24.90 -8.58
C SER A 804 -25.93 -25.31 -9.16
N THR A 805 -26.81 -25.86 -8.33
CA THR A 805 -28.20 -26.20 -8.67
C THR A 805 -29.17 -25.01 -8.56
N ILE A 806 -28.78 -23.89 -7.94
CA ILE A 806 -29.61 -22.71 -7.72
C ILE A 806 -29.44 -21.72 -8.89
N ARG A 807 -30.55 -21.34 -9.54
CA ARG A 807 -30.61 -20.33 -10.63
C ARG A 807 -31.41 -19.12 -10.15
N LEU A 808 -30.94 -17.90 -10.40
CA LEU A 808 -31.65 -16.65 -10.07
C LEU A 808 -32.04 -15.93 -11.36
N PRO A 809 -33.32 -16.00 -11.81
CA PRO A 809 -33.74 -15.34 -13.05
C PRO A 809 -33.87 -13.81 -12.89
N GLY A 810 -33.42 -13.04 -13.89
CA GLY A 810 -33.72 -11.61 -14.02
C GLY A 810 -32.57 -10.62 -13.83
N LEU A 811 -31.33 -11.09 -13.59
CA LEU A 811 -30.17 -10.24 -13.39
C LEU A 811 -29.48 -9.84 -14.70
N GLN A 812 -29.03 -8.59 -14.80
CA GLN A 812 -28.21 -8.12 -15.91
C GLN A 812 -26.75 -8.55 -15.73
N ARG A 813 -26.16 -9.17 -16.75
CA ARG A 813 -24.74 -9.57 -16.75
C ARG A 813 -23.83 -8.33 -16.84
N ILE A 814 -22.74 -8.36 -16.10
CA ILE A 814 -21.68 -7.35 -16.21
C ILE A 814 -20.90 -7.58 -17.50
N ASP A 815 -20.64 -6.51 -18.25
CA ASP A 815 -19.70 -6.55 -19.36
C ASP A 815 -18.27 -6.58 -18.82
N ARG A 816 -17.60 -7.71 -19.02
CA ARG A 816 -16.21 -7.94 -18.64
C ARG A 816 -15.31 -7.43 -19.77
N SER A 817 -15.35 -6.14 -20.08
CA SER A 817 -14.47 -5.60 -21.10
C SER A 817 -13.02 -5.74 -20.61
N PRO A 818 -12.15 -6.54 -21.28
CA PRO A 818 -10.73 -6.54 -20.95
C PRO A 818 -10.21 -5.13 -21.22
N ALA A 819 -9.41 -4.60 -20.28
CA ALA A 819 -8.64 -3.40 -20.53
C ALA A 819 -7.93 -3.58 -21.89
N VAL A 820 -8.23 -2.68 -22.83
CA VAL A 820 -7.49 -2.59 -24.08
C VAL A 820 -6.02 -2.40 -23.68
N VAL A 821 -5.19 -3.38 -24.06
CA VAL A 821 -3.74 -3.45 -23.79
C VAL A 821 -3.03 -2.16 -24.16
#